data_AF-A0A357AEG4-F1
#
_entry.id   AF-A0A357AEG4-F1
#
_cell.length_a   1.000
_cell.length_b   1.000
_cell.length_c   1.000
_cell.angle_alpha   90.00
_cell.angle_beta   90.00
_cell.angle_gamma   90.00
#
_symmetry.space_group_name_H-M   'P 1'
#
loop_
_entity.id
_entity.type
_entity.pdbx_description
1 polymer ?
#
loop_
_entity_poly.entity_id
_entity_poly.type
_entity_poly.pdbx_seq_one_letter_code
_entity_poly.pdbx_strand_id
1 'polypeptide(L)'
;NFSGDRAAKFLPSPQDLYSTLNTTSQRLLAENDLQNYTEISAHLESLSVDYIIQCLQEIGWSYPVGEQLETATLIDRFGILPSASRLFNRMLQILAEEGILNQENHHWQVLQPLPEVNPKRQHQNLLNQYSTAKAELTLLGRCASQLSQVLRGTIDPVQLVFPQGDFTDAIEMYQGSPAAKVMNELIENVVVNSLKTIPDRQGIKILEIGAGTGGTTRSVLPHFAPEQTQYLFTDVGSLFTTKAQQKFQDYKFVTYQTLDIEVNPNTQGVESHHYDIIIAANVLHATRSLQETLSHVRQLLAPGGLLILLEANIQIRWVDLIFGLLEGWWRFEDTELRPDYPLLSREQWKKLLQETGFSQAITVPEFDPMPLVLSQQAVVVAQADKTGESSPQSLEKNWLIFADRQCLGQALAKTLDSRQENYRLVVPGEGINPQNPQEFDDLLTSFSLSSSTQTHVVYLWGLDSPGLEQMSPEAIQENLSWHSQSLLYLVQSLSRLNRLSSCRLWIATQDSQLVVADSSLSGLAQSFLWGMGLTISLEYPELWGGLIDLDPQVSWDESSRILCTEIDTPEGEDRIAFRGQSRYVQRLVKPDRQFSRSQTLDRNATYIVAGELGGLSLPITEWMVAQGFRDLVLISPEQPSPDQNAQINQLQNQGALIRLIQADLTGWEEVQRVFAELDRDRLPLKGIIYTFKLSNITRITEKLFSELKMEVHRGMLGLWNLHRITQNRELDCFVNCSSLASVVGLSGQIQQGASDYFADSVVRYRQIQGLSGLTLNWGVLSVGNLRGETELTEFKKRGVCALSTDTAKLTLTRMLQRKQGQAMVADIDWSIFKPLYEMGRQRLLLEEIELQSLSHEGQEQTGQILEQVNQASESERMDLVIGHIQQQTMRVLGLKEIQMPRAEQGFFEMGMDSLTSVEFKTRLEADFHCALPTTLVFEFPNILSLAEYIGRKVMGWDREDAEEMSQSGSNQLLEQEMEELTVDVGQLSEQEMEDLINQEWAELGLENDE
;
A
#
# COMPACT_ATOMS: atom_id res chain seq x y z
N ASN A 1 9.88 15.74 12.95
CA ASN A 1 8.70 15.09 13.54
C ASN A 1 7.53 15.10 12.57
N PHE A 2 7.58 14.21 11.57
CA PHE A 2 6.53 14.00 10.56
C PHE A 2 5.91 12.58 10.66
N SER A 3 6.22 11.83 11.73
CA SER A 3 5.86 10.42 11.94
C SER A 3 4.69 10.25 12.93
N GLY A 4 3.75 9.38 12.60
CA GLY A 4 2.52 9.06 13.35
C GLY A 4 1.27 9.40 12.56
N ASP A 5 0.21 8.59 12.72
CA ASP A 5 -1.12 8.82 12.16
C ASP A 5 -1.66 10.15 12.69
N ARG A 6 -1.53 11.20 11.88
CA ARG A 6 -1.58 12.58 12.36
C ARG A 6 -2.94 13.16 12.02
N ALA A 7 -3.87 13.04 12.96
CA ALA A 7 -5.10 13.81 12.86
C ALA A 7 -4.75 15.32 12.87
N ALA A 8 -5.09 16.05 11.80
CA ALA A 8 -4.88 17.48 11.62
C ALA A 8 -5.84 18.32 12.49
N LYS A 9 -6.12 17.87 13.72
CA LYS A 9 -7.08 18.47 14.67
C LYS A 9 -6.70 19.90 15.09
N PHE A 10 -5.47 20.32 14.82
CA PHE A 10 -4.95 21.66 15.08
C PHE A 10 -5.36 22.69 14.01
N LEU A 11 -5.81 22.26 12.83
CA LEU A 11 -6.28 23.19 11.79
C LEU A 11 -7.63 23.82 12.18
N PRO A 12 -7.85 25.10 11.86
CA PRO A 12 -9.12 25.76 12.10
C PRO A 12 -10.24 25.13 11.27
N SER A 13 -11.48 25.22 11.74
CA SER A 13 -12.60 24.79 10.90
C SER A 13 -12.82 25.79 9.75
N PRO A 14 -13.40 25.38 8.61
CA PRO A 14 -13.72 26.29 7.52
C PRO A 14 -14.56 27.48 8.00
N GLN A 15 -15.48 27.26 8.95
CA GLN A 15 -16.30 28.32 9.53
C GLN A 15 -15.48 29.34 10.35
N ASP A 16 -14.42 28.91 11.04
CA ASP A 16 -13.53 29.82 11.78
C ASP A 16 -12.77 30.75 10.82
N LEU A 17 -12.39 30.23 9.65
CA LEU A 17 -11.68 30.99 8.60
C LEU A 17 -12.59 32.00 7.89
N TYR A 18 -13.89 31.70 7.78
CA TYR A 18 -14.87 32.48 7.00
C TYR A 18 -14.85 33.98 7.30
N SER A 19 -14.83 34.37 8.58
CA SER A 19 -14.88 35.78 8.98
C SER A 19 -13.67 36.59 8.49
N THR A 20 -12.48 35.99 8.55
CA THR A 20 -11.23 36.61 8.10
C THR A 20 -11.20 36.70 6.58
N LEU A 21 -11.59 35.61 5.90
CA LEU A 21 -11.64 35.56 4.43
C LEU A 21 -12.64 36.56 3.85
N ASN A 22 -13.81 36.71 4.46
CA ASN A 22 -14.82 37.66 4.02
C ASN A 22 -14.34 39.12 4.18
N THR A 23 -13.62 39.42 5.27
CA THR A 23 -12.99 40.74 5.46
C THR A 23 -11.96 41.02 4.37
N THR A 24 -11.13 40.03 4.02
CA THR A 24 -10.18 40.13 2.90
C THR A 24 -10.91 40.35 1.58
N SER A 25 -11.98 39.59 1.31
CA SER A 25 -12.79 39.75 0.09
C SER A 25 -13.36 41.17 -0.04
N GLN A 26 -13.88 41.75 1.05
CA GLN A 26 -14.40 43.12 1.05
C GLN A 26 -13.34 44.17 0.75
N ARG A 27 -12.12 44.01 1.29
CA ARG A 27 -10.99 44.90 0.99
C ARG A 27 -10.59 44.79 -0.48
N LEU A 28 -10.44 43.58 -0.99
CA LEU A 28 -10.03 43.33 -2.38
C LEU A 28 -11.05 43.90 -3.37
N LEU A 29 -12.34 43.77 -3.09
CA LEU A 29 -13.40 44.36 -3.92
C LEU A 29 -13.27 45.89 -4.06
N ALA A 30 -12.72 46.57 -3.05
CA ALA A 30 -12.56 48.03 -3.07
C ALA A 30 -11.38 48.50 -3.92
N GLU A 31 -10.59 47.60 -4.50
CA GLU A 31 -9.44 47.94 -5.34
C GLU A 31 -9.88 48.36 -6.75
N ASN A 32 -9.29 49.43 -7.26
CA ASN A 32 -9.70 50.10 -8.50
C ASN A 32 -9.54 49.22 -9.76
N ASP A 33 -8.65 48.22 -9.71
CA ASP A 33 -8.34 47.32 -10.82
C ASP A 33 -9.48 46.34 -11.13
N LEU A 34 -10.30 45.95 -10.14
CA LEU A 34 -11.45 45.05 -10.32
C LEU A 34 -12.64 45.71 -11.02
N GLN A 35 -12.82 47.03 -10.83
CA GLN A 35 -13.88 47.77 -11.51
C GLN A 35 -13.63 47.81 -13.02
N ASN A 36 -12.40 48.13 -13.44
CA ASN A 36 -12.00 48.11 -14.84
C ASN A 36 -12.08 46.69 -15.44
N TYR A 37 -11.76 45.67 -14.65
CA TYR A 37 -11.84 44.28 -15.10
C TYR A 37 -13.28 43.80 -15.33
N THR A 38 -14.24 44.32 -14.56
CA THR A 38 -15.67 44.00 -14.73
C THR A 38 -16.19 44.48 -16.10
N GLU A 39 -15.75 45.65 -16.57
CA GLU A 39 -16.13 46.20 -17.87
C GLU A 39 -15.59 45.37 -19.04
N ILE A 40 -14.31 45.00 -19.00
CA ILE A 40 -13.70 44.16 -20.06
C ILE A 40 -14.26 42.73 -20.07
N SER A 41 -14.70 42.19 -18.93
CA SER A 41 -15.34 40.87 -18.89
C SER A 41 -16.60 40.81 -19.77
N ALA A 42 -17.42 41.87 -19.80
CA ALA A 42 -18.59 41.93 -20.68
C ALA A 42 -18.19 42.00 -22.17
N HIS A 43 -17.08 42.68 -22.47
CA HIS A 43 -16.54 42.73 -23.83
C HIS A 43 -15.94 41.41 -24.28
N LEU A 44 -15.31 40.63 -23.40
CA LEU A 44 -14.84 39.27 -23.71
C LEU A 44 -16.01 38.36 -24.07
N GLU A 45 -17.09 38.38 -23.27
CA GLU A 45 -18.31 37.59 -23.53
C GLU A 45 -18.96 37.96 -24.88
N SER A 46 -19.03 39.26 -25.21
CA SER A 46 -19.56 39.72 -26.50
C SER A 46 -18.63 39.35 -27.66
N LEU A 47 -17.31 39.50 -27.51
CA LEU A 47 -16.34 39.14 -28.54
C LEU A 47 -16.36 37.64 -28.84
N SER A 48 -16.62 36.79 -27.85
CA SER A 48 -16.81 35.35 -28.04
C SER A 48 -17.96 35.02 -28.97
N VAL A 49 -19.09 35.73 -28.83
CA VAL A 49 -20.24 35.58 -29.73
C VAL A 49 -19.84 35.93 -31.17
N ASP A 50 -19.11 37.03 -31.37
CA ASP A 50 -18.64 37.44 -32.70
C ASP A 50 -17.72 36.39 -33.35
N TYR A 51 -16.83 35.76 -32.57
CA TYR A 51 -15.99 34.67 -33.07
C TYR A 51 -16.79 33.41 -33.42
N ILE A 52 -17.81 33.05 -32.64
CA ILE A 52 -18.72 31.94 -32.94
C ILE A 52 -19.45 32.22 -34.27
N ILE A 53 -19.98 33.43 -34.43
CA ILE A 53 -20.68 33.84 -35.65
C ILE A 53 -19.74 33.79 -36.87
N GLN A 54 -18.51 34.32 -36.73
CA GLN A 54 -17.49 34.24 -37.78
C GLN A 54 -17.20 32.78 -38.14
N CYS A 55 -16.99 31.91 -37.15
CA CYS A 55 -16.74 30.49 -37.36
C CYS A 55 -17.88 29.82 -38.15
N LEU A 56 -19.13 30.07 -37.78
CA LEU A 56 -20.29 29.50 -38.47
C LEU A 56 -20.41 30.02 -39.91
N GLN A 57 -20.10 31.29 -40.16
CA GLN A 57 -20.03 31.84 -41.51
C GLN A 57 -18.93 31.17 -42.36
N GLU A 58 -17.75 30.93 -41.77
CA GLU A 58 -16.62 30.27 -42.44
C GLU A 58 -16.87 28.79 -42.79
N ILE A 59 -17.62 28.06 -41.96
CA ILE A 59 -18.00 26.67 -42.24
C ILE A 59 -19.23 26.56 -43.18
N GLY A 60 -19.82 27.70 -43.58
CA GLY A 60 -20.89 27.74 -44.58
C GLY A 60 -22.31 27.68 -44.02
N TRP A 61 -22.55 28.22 -42.81
CA TRP A 61 -23.89 28.34 -42.24
C TRP A 61 -24.81 29.19 -43.12
N SER A 62 -25.90 28.60 -43.60
CA SER A 62 -26.90 29.29 -44.43
C SER A 62 -28.28 28.64 -44.26
N TYR A 63 -29.03 29.12 -43.26
CA TYR A 63 -30.39 28.65 -42.95
C TYR A 63 -31.37 29.83 -42.79
N PRO A 64 -32.59 29.73 -43.32
CA PRO A 64 -33.60 30.78 -43.17
C PRO A 64 -34.20 30.81 -41.77
N VAL A 65 -34.79 31.96 -41.40
CA VAL A 65 -35.56 32.09 -40.16
C VAL A 65 -36.74 31.12 -40.16
N GLY A 66 -36.92 30.42 -39.04
CA GLY A 66 -37.96 29.39 -38.83
C GLY A 66 -37.49 27.96 -39.11
N GLU A 67 -36.34 27.76 -39.74
CA GLU A 67 -35.76 26.43 -40.00
C GLU A 67 -35.49 25.69 -38.69
N GLN A 68 -35.82 24.40 -38.65
CA GLN A 68 -35.51 23.49 -37.54
C GLN A 68 -34.30 22.63 -37.87
N LEU A 69 -33.33 22.59 -36.95
CA LEU A 69 -32.04 21.95 -37.14
C LEU A 69 -31.78 20.95 -36.01
N GLU A 70 -31.16 19.82 -36.33
CA GLU A 70 -30.68 18.84 -35.35
C GLU A 70 -29.14 18.93 -35.23
N THR A 71 -28.62 18.90 -34.00
CA THR A 71 -27.17 18.98 -33.76
C THR A 71 -26.40 17.90 -34.53
N ALA A 72 -26.90 16.66 -34.55
CA ALA A 72 -26.26 15.54 -35.26
C ALA A 72 -26.14 15.81 -36.77
N THR A 73 -27.20 16.31 -37.40
CA THR A 73 -27.19 16.69 -38.82
C THR A 73 -26.21 17.83 -39.12
N LEU A 74 -26.09 18.79 -38.20
CA LEU A 74 -25.14 19.90 -38.35
C LEU A 74 -23.68 19.42 -38.21
N ILE A 75 -23.41 18.50 -37.27
CA ILE A 75 -22.09 17.87 -37.09
C ILE A 75 -21.66 17.16 -38.38
N ASP A 76 -22.53 16.31 -38.94
CA ASP A 76 -22.25 15.56 -40.16
C ASP A 76 -22.05 16.50 -41.37
N ARG A 77 -22.93 17.50 -41.52
CA ARG A 77 -22.88 18.44 -42.65
C ARG A 77 -21.62 19.29 -42.66
N PHE A 78 -21.19 19.77 -41.49
CA PHE A 78 -20.04 20.67 -41.39
C PHE A 78 -18.72 19.95 -41.14
N GLY A 79 -18.74 18.61 -41.00
CA GLY A 79 -17.56 17.81 -40.74
C GLY A 79 -16.94 18.12 -39.38
N ILE A 80 -17.76 18.31 -38.36
CA ILE A 80 -17.30 18.58 -36.99
C ILE A 80 -16.75 17.28 -36.40
N LEU A 81 -15.54 17.33 -35.84
CA LEU A 81 -14.93 16.16 -35.20
C LEU A 81 -15.80 15.66 -34.03
N PRO A 82 -15.88 14.33 -33.82
CA PRO A 82 -16.60 13.76 -32.68
C PRO A 82 -16.15 14.34 -31.33
N SER A 83 -14.84 14.55 -31.15
CA SER A 83 -14.25 15.16 -29.95
C SER A 83 -14.64 16.63 -29.74
N ALA A 84 -15.04 17.34 -30.79
CA ALA A 84 -15.46 18.74 -30.75
C ALA A 84 -16.99 18.93 -30.66
N SER A 85 -17.76 17.84 -30.64
CA SER A 85 -19.24 17.87 -30.67
C SER A 85 -19.85 18.64 -29.48
N ARG A 86 -19.32 18.45 -28.26
CA ARG A 86 -19.80 19.13 -27.05
C ARG A 86 -19.55 20.64 -27.11
N LEU A 87 -18.37 21.07 -27.56
CA LEU A 87 -18.08 22.49 -27.80
C LEU A 87 -19.00 23.07 -28.87
N PHE A 88 -19.21 22.37 -29.98
CA PHE A 88 -20.09 22.85 -31.04
C PHE A 88 -21.54 22.99 -30.54
N ASN A 89 -22.04 22.05 -29.75
CA ASN A 89 -23.35 22.16 -29.11
C ASN A 89 -23.40 23.36 -28.14
N ARG A 90 -22.34 23.61 -27.36
CA ARG A 90 -22.22 24.79 -26.49
C ARG A 90 -22.25 26.09 -27.30
N MET A 91 -21.64 26.15 -28.48
CA MET A 91 -21.73 27.31 -29.38
C MET A 91 -23.17 27.59 -29.82
N LEU A 92 -23.96 26.55 -30.11
CA LEU A 92 -25.39 26.70 -30.44
C LEU A 92 -26.21 27.19 -29.24
N GLN A 93 -25.91 26.69 -28.04
CA GLN A 93 -26.50 27.21 -26.79
C GLN A 93 -26.18 28.70 -26.59
N ILE A 94 -24.94 29.14 -26.82
CA ILE A 94 -24.55 30.55 -26.75
C ILE A 94 -25.34 31.40 -27.73
N LEU A 95 -25.57 30.93 -28.96
CA LEU A 95 -26.45 31.64 -29.91
C LEU A 95 -27.91 31.67 -29.48
N ALA A 96 -28.37 30.67 -28.73
CA ALA A 96 -29.70 30.69 -28.14
C ALA A 96 -29.81 31.70 -27.00
N GLU A 97 -28.76 31.84 -26.17
CA GLU A 97 -28.67 32.89 -25.16
C GLU A 97 -28.74 34.30 -25.77
N GLU A 98 -28.18 34.47 -26.98
CA GLU A 98 -28.24 35.73 -27.76
C GLU A 98 -29.53 35.90 -28.58
N GLY A 99 -30.47 34.96 -28.50
CA GLY A 99 -31.75 35.03 -29.22
C GLY A 99 -31.62 34.89 -30.75
N ILE A 100 -30.50 34.36 -31.24
CA ILE A 100 -30.29 34.01 -32.65
C ILE A 100 -30.92 32.63 -32.93
N LEU A 101 -30.79 31.71 -31.98
CA LEU A 101 -31.45 30.40 -31.99
C LEU A 101 -32.45 30.27 -30.85
N ASN A 102 -33.31 29.26 -30.91
CA ASN A 102 -34.12 28.79 -29.79
C ASN A 102 -34.01 27.27 -29.69
N GLN A 103 -34.00 26.73 -28.47
CA GLN A 103 -33.93 25.29 -28.25
C GLN A 103 -35.32 24.74 -27.87
N GLU A 104 -35.91 23.89 -28.71
CA GLU A 104 -37.20 23.24 -28.47
C GLU A 104 -37.14 21.75 -28.81
N ASN A 105 -37.53 20.87 -27.87
CA ASN A 105 -37.65 19.42 -28.08
C ASN A 105 -36.42 18.77 -28.75
N HIS A 106 -35.20 19.14 -28.32
CA HIS A 106 -33.92 18.69 -28.91
C HIS A 106 -33.60 19.19 -30.33
N HIS A 107 -34.39 20.13 -30.87
CA HIS A 107 -34.11 20.84 -32.11
C HIS A 107 -33.74 22.30 -31.85
N TRP A 108 -32.99 22.89 -32.77
CA TRP A 108 -32.68 24.32 -32.82
C TRP A 108 -33.55 25.00 -33.86
N GLN A 109 -34.26 26.04 -33.48
CA GLN A 109 -34.99 26.90 -34.41
C GLN A 109 -34.20 28.18 -34.68
N VAL A 110 -34.02 28.53 -35.96
CA VAL A 110 -33.39 29.80 -36.35
C VAL A 110 -34.36 30.95 -36.13
N LEU A 111 -34.07 31.85 -35.19
CA LEU A 111 -34.90 33.04 -34.92
C LEU A 111 -34.46 34.26 -35.74
N GLN A 112 -33.14 34.39 -35.96
CA GLN A 112 -32.54 35.52 -36.67
C GLN A 112 -31.42 35.03 -37.61
N PRO A 113 -31.20 35.68 -38.76
CA PRO A 113 -30.01 35.41 -39.57
C PRO A 113 -28.75 35.78 -38.79
N LEU A 114 -27.63 35.09 -39.07
CA LEU A 114 -26.33 35.46 -38.48
C LEU A 114 -25.95 36.90 -38.89
N PRO A 115 -25.65 37.80 -37.94
CA PRO A 115 -25.28 39.18 -38.25
C PRO A 115 -23.88 39.25 -38.87
N GLU A 116 -23.59 40.34 -39.59
CA GLU A 116 -22.22 40.63 -40.03
C GLU A 116 -21.37 41.06 -38.83
N VAL A 117 -20.25 40.37 -38.62
CA VAL A 117 -19.33 40.59 -37.49
C VAL A 117 -17.90 40.81 -37.98
N ASN A 118 -17.09 41.52 -37.18
CA ASN A 118 -15.65 41.66 -37.43
C ASN A 118 -14.87 41.55 -36.11
N PRO A 119 -14.78 40.34 -35.54
CA PRO A 119 -14.15 40.13 -34.24
C PRO A 119 -12.66 40.53 -34.26
N LYS A 120 -11.95 40.38 -35.39
CA LYS A 120 -10.55 40.82 -35.51
C LYS A 120 -10.36 42.31 -35.25
N ARG A 121 -11.26 43.16 -35.76
CA ARG A 121 -11.22 44.61 -35.51
C ARG A 121 -11.55 44.93 -34.06
N GLN A 122 -12.57 44.28 -33.51
CA GLN A 122 -12.99 44.46 -32.11
C GLN A 122 -11.89 44.03 -31.13
N HIS A 123 -11.31 42.86 -31.35
CA HIS A 123 -10.16 42.33 -30.60
C HIS A 123 -9.00 43.33 -30.55
N GLN A 124 -8.58 43.87 -31.70
CA GLN A 124 -7.49 44.84 -31.76
C GLN A 124 -7.81 46.14 -31.00
N ASN A 125 -9.06 46.61 -31.06
CA ASN A 125 -9.50 47.78 -30.31
C ASN A 125 -9.42 47.53 -28.80
N LEU A 126 -9.93 46.38 -28.34
CA LEU A 126 -9.92 46.01 -26.92
C LEU A 126 -8.48 45.83 -26.41
N LEU A 127 -7.58 45.23 -27.19
CA LEU A 127 -6.18 45.03 -26.81
C LEU A 127 -5.41 46.35 -26.67
N ASN A 128 -5.79 47.38 -27.44
CA ASN A 128 -5.23 48.73 -27.31
C ASN A 128 -5.80 49.50 -26.10
N GLN A 129 -7.05 49.22 -25.72
CA GLN A 129 -7.76 49.92 -24.65
C GLN A 129 -7.50 49.32 -23.26
N TYR A 130 -7.42 48.00 -23.16
CA TYR A 130 -7.39 47.26 -21.90
C TYR A 130 -6.09 46.45 -21.74
N SER A 131 -5.01 47.15 -21.37
CA SER A 131 -3.72 46.50 -21.11
C SER A 131 -3.74 45.49 -19.95
N THR A 132 -4.69 45.63 -19.01
CA THR A 132 -4.86 44.75 -17.85
C THR A 132 -5.45 43.38 -18.17
N ALA A 133 -6.12 43.23 -19.32
CA ALA A 133 -6.72 41.97 -19.79
C ALA A 133 -6.02 41.42 -21.04
N LYS A 134 -4.72 41.75 -21.21
CA LYS A 134 -3.97 41.44 -22.41
C LYS A 134 -3.82 39.93 -22.63
N ALA A 135 -3.64 39.16 -21.56
CA ALA A 135 -3.45 37.72 -21.63
C ALA A 135 -4.73 37.02 -22.11
N GLU A 136 -5.86 37.37 -21.51
CA GLU A 136 -7.21 36.88 -21.84
C GLU A 136 -7.56 37.21 -23.30
N LEU A 137 -7.36 38.47 -23.71
CA LEU A 137 -7.60 38.89 -25.09
C LEU A 137 -6.69 38.15 -26.06
N THR A 138 -5.40 37.98 -25.73
CA THR A 138 -4.44 37.32 -26.62
C THR A 138 -4.77 35.83 -26.78
N LEU A 139 -5.09 35.13 -25.69
CA LEU A 139 -5.52 33.73 -25.72
C LEU A 139 -6.84 33.57 -26.48
N LEU A 140 -7.86 34.38 -26.13
CA LEU A 140 -9.15 34.34 -26.82
C LEU A 140 -8.98 34.60 -28.31
N GLY A 141 -8.24 35.64 -28.71
CA GLY A 141 -8.03 35.95 -30.11
C GLY A 141 -7.29 34.85 -30.87
N ARG A 142 -6.28 34.23 -30.25
CA ARG A 142 -5.51 33.14 -30.86
C ARG A 142 -6.34 31.88 -31.04
N CYS A 143 -7.06 31.46 -29.99
CA CYS A 143 -7.91 30.27 -30.00
C CYS A 143 -9.17 30.47 -30.85
N ALA A 144 -9.94 31.53 -30.57
CA ALA A 144 -11.25 31.74 -31.17
C ALA A 144 -11.19 32.09 -32.67
N SER A 145 -10.10 32.72 -33.14
CA SER A 145 -9.91 32.98 -34.58
C SER A 145 -9.66 31.73 -35.42
N GLN A 146 -9.39 30.59 -34.80
CA GLN A 146 -9.13 29.31 -35.46
C GLN A 146 -10.22 28.26 -35.19
N LEU A 147 -11.38 28.66 -34.60
CA LEU A 147 -12.47 27.73 -34.25
C LEU A 147 -12.87 26.83 -35.41
N SER A 148 -13.07 27.41 -36.60
CA SER A 148 -13.51 26.66 -37.77
C SER A 148 -12.52 25.57 -38.19
N GLN A 149 -11.22 25.77 -37.92
CA GLN A 149 -10.15 24.82 -38.21
C GLN A 149 -10.03 23.75 -37.13
N VAL A 150 -10.13 24.15 -35.85
CA VAL A 150 -10.12 23.21 -34.71
C VAL A 150 -11.30 22.26 -34.77
N LEU A 151 -12.52 22.77 -35.01
CA LEU A 151 -13.74 21.97 -35.08
C LEU A 151 -13.66 20.90 -36.19
N ARG A 152 -12.90 21.15 -37.27
CA ARG A 152 -12.71 20.23 -38.40
C ARG A 152 -11.43 19.40 -38.30
N GLY A 153 -10.66 19.54 -37.22
CA GLY A 153 -9.43 18.77 -36.98
C GLY A 153 -8.22 19.19 -37.80
N THR A 154 -8.23 20.36 -38.43
CA THR A 154 -7.10 20.83 -39.24
C THR A 154 -6.00 21.49 -38.42
N ILE A 155 -6.30 21.90 -37.19
CA ILE A 155 -5.34 22.44 -36.22
C ILE A 155 -5.53 21.71 -34.89
N ASP A 156 -4.42 21.26 -34.29
CA ASP A 156 -4.39 20.78 -32.92
C ASP A 156 -4.62 21.95 -31.95
N PRO A 157 -5.70 21.95 -31.15
CA PRO A 157 -6.01 23.03 -30.21
C PRO A 157 -4.96 23.20 -29.11
N VAL A 158 -4.19 22.15 -28.76
CA VAL A 158 -3.12 22.26 -27.76
C VAL A 158 -2.05 23.25 -28.21
N GLN A 159 -1.74 23.30 -29.51
CA GLN A 159 -0.77 24.26 -30.08
C GLN A 159 -1.28 25.70 -30.07
N LEU A 160 -2.60 25.91 -29.98
CA LEU A 160 -3.18 27.25 -29.83
C LEU A 160 -3.15 27.72 -28.39
N VAL A 161 -3.39 26.84 -27.43
CA VAL A 161 -3.32 27.20 -26.00
C VAL A 161 -1.85 27.35 -25.57
N PHE A 162 -0.99 26.42 -25.99
CA PHE A 162 0.43 26.33 -25.62
C PHE A 162 1.35 26.25 -26.85
N PRO A 163 1.56 27.37 -27.56
CA PRO A 163 2.36 27.38 -28.79
C PRO A 163 3.79 26.92 -28.52
N GLN A 164 4.25 25.87 -29.20
CA GLN A 164 5.59 25.30 -29.01
C GLN A 164 5.88 24.90 -27.55
N GLY A 165 4.85 24.55 -26.77
CA GLY A 165 4.97 24.22 -25.35
C GLY A 165 5.29 25.42 -24.44
N ASP A 166 5.10 26.65 -24.92
CA ASP A 166 5.19 27.87 -24.13
C ASP A 166 3.91 28.08 -23.30
N PHE A 167 4.09 28.29 -21.99
CA PHE A 167 3.01 28.50 -21.02
C PHE A 167 2.80 29.97 -20.65
N THR A 168 3.58 30.89 -21.21
CA THR A 168 3.67 32.29 -20.75
C THR A 168 2.31 32.98 -20.69
N ASP A 169 1.51 32.91 -21.76
CA ASP A 169 0.20 33.59 -21.79
C ASP A 169 -0.80 32.96 -20.81
N ALA A 170 -0.81 31.63 -20.68
CA ALA A 170 -1.65 30.92 -19.72
C ALA A 170 -1.24 31.23 -18.27
N ILE A 171 0.07 31.30 -18.00
CA ILE A 171 0.65 31.71 -16.73
C ILE A 171 0.19 33.13 -16.36
N GLU A 172 0.29 34.07 -17.32
CA GLU A 172 -0.08 35.46 -17.09
C GLU A 172 -1.59 35.60 -16.83
N MET A 173 -2.42 34.79 -17.46
CA MET A 173 -3.86 34.76 -17.14
C MET A 173 -4.14 34.24 -15.72
N TYR A 174 -3.47 33.15 -15.30
CA TYR A 174 -3.66 32.55 -13.98
C TYR A 174 -2.95 33.28 -12.82
N GLN A 175 -2.02 34.20 -13.10
CA GLN A 175 -1.26 34.94 -12.08
C GLN A 175 -1.43 36.46 -12.17
N GLY A 176 -1.52 36.99 -13.39
CA GLY A 176 -1.47 38.41 -13.68
C GLY A 176 -2.85 39.09 -13.72
N SER A 177 -3.91 38.35 -14.06
CA SER A 177 -5.26 38.89 -14.14
C SER A 177 -5.75 39.38 -12.77
N PRO A 178 -6.49 40.51 -12.70
CA PRO A 178 -7.08 41.00 -11.46
C PRO A 178 -7.94 39.95 -10.73
N ALA A 179 -8.75 39.19 -11.47
CA ALA A 179 -9.59 38.13 -10.88
C ALA A 179 -8.74 36.99 -10.29
N ALA A 180 -7.71 36.52 -11.00
CA ALA A 180 -6.85 35.46 -10.49
C ALA A 180 -6.00 35.91 -9.30
N LYS A 181 -5.55 37.18 -9.28
CA LYS A 181 -4.85 37.76 -8.11
C LYS A 181 -5.73 37.70 -6.85
N VAL A 182 -7.00 38.11 -6.97
CA VAL A 182 -7.96 38.02 -5.86
C VAL A 182 -8.10 36.58 -5.37
N MET A 183 -8.31 35.63 -6.29
CA MET A 183 -8.51 34.23 -5.91
C MET A 183 -7.26 33.61 -5.27
N ASN A 184 -6.07 33.88 -5.84
CA ASN A 184 -4.80 33.42 -5.27
C ASN A 184 -4.53 34.04 -3.89
N GLU A 185 -4.86 35.32 -3.69
CA GLU A 185 -4.73 35.97 -2.39
C GLU A 185 -5.73 35.42 -1.37
N LEU A 186 -6.94 35.01 -1.79
CA LEU A 186 -7.87 34.32 -0.89
C LEU A 186 -7.30 32.95 -0.47
N ILE A 187 -6.73 32.17 -1.39
CA ILE A 187 -6.06 30.89 -1.06
C ILE A 187 -4.88 31.12 -0.13
N GLU A 188 -4.03 32.12 -0.42
CA GLU A 188 -2.92 32.53 0.45
C GLU A 188 -3.43 32.82 1.87
N ASN A 189 -4.52 33.58 2.00
CA ASN A 189 -5.12 33.87 3.29
C ASN A 189 -5.68 32.62 3.99
N VAL A 190 -6.27 31.65 3.27
CA VAL A 190 -6.69 30.38 3.86
C VAL A 190 -5.48 29.66 4.45
N VAL A 191 -4.39 29.55 3.68
CA VAL A 191 -3.14 28.88 4.12
C VAL A 191 -2.52 29.62 5.30
N VAL A 192 -2.29 30.93 5.20
CA VAL A 192 -1.66 31.75 6.25
C VAL A 192 -2.46 31.69 7.56
N ASN A 193 -3.79 31.77 7.51
CA ASN A 193 -4.60 31.69 8.72
C ASN A 193 -4.65 30.26 9.30
N SER A 194 -4.53 29.23 8.46
CA SER A 194 -4.39 27.84 8.91
C SER A 194 -3.04 27.57 9.59
N LEU A 195 -1.96 28.18 9.09
CA LEU A 195 -0.62 28.04 9.68
C LEU A 195 -0.51 28.65 11.08
N LYS A 196 -1.32 29.65 11.42
CA LYS A 196 -1.29 30.32 12.75
C LYS A 196 -1.69 29.41 13.91
N THR A 197 -2.41 28.32 13.66
CA THR A 197 -2.90 27.42 14.70
C THR A 197 -1.97 26.22 14.93
N ILE A 198 -0.87 26.12 14.18
CA ILE A 198 0.08 25.01 14.24
C ILE A 198 0.99 25.14 15.47
N PRO A 199 1.10 24.12 16.33
CA PRO A 199 2.02 24.13 17.46
C PRO A 199 3.49 24.20 17.04
N ASP A 200 4.34 24.90 17.79
CA ASP A 200 5.77 25.18 17.48
C ASP A 200 6.66 23.98 17.10
N ARG A 201 6.25 22.74 17.37
CA ARG A 201 7.03 21.50 17.08
C ARG A 201 6.35 20.56 16.09
N GLN A 202 5.21 20.97 15.54
CA GLN A 202 4.37 20.22 14.61
C GLN A 202 4.76 20.63 13.18
N GLY A 203 5.20 19.69 12.34
CA GLY A 203 5.33 19.98 10.91
C GLY A 203 3.96 20.15 10.22
N ILE A 204 3.94 20.43 8.93
CA ILE A 204 2.75 20.41 8.07
C ILE A 204 3.05 19.72 6.75
N LYS A 205 2.11 18.90 6.28
CA LYS A 205 2.18 18.18 5.02
C LYS A 205 1.14 18.70 4.03
N ILE A 206 1.57 19.11 2.85
CA ILE A 206 0.72 19.69 1.82
C ILE A 206 0.85 18.86 0.54
N LEU A 207 -0.28 18.59 -0.10
CA LEU A 207 -0.35 18.07 -1.46
C LEU A 207 -1.04 19.10 -2.35
N GLU A 208 -0.45 19.42 -3.50
CA GLU A 208 -1.10 20.21 -4.54
C GLU A 208 -1.39 19.33 -5.75
N ILE A 209 -2.68 19.08 -6.02
CA ILE A 209 -3.17 18.23 -7.11
C ILE A 209 -3.35 19.11 -8.35
N GLY A 210 -2.78 18.68 -9.49
CA GLY A 210 -2.96 19.36 -10.77
C GLY A 210 -2.43 20.80 -10.76
N ALA A 211 -1.26 21.00 -10.15
CA ALA A 211 -0.70 22.31 -9.90
C ALA A 211 -0.32 23.07 -11.20
N GLY A 212 -0.20 22.36 -12.33
CA GLY A 212 -0.01 22.92 -13.66
C GLY A 212 1.17 23.86 -13.73
N THR A 213 0.90 25.14 -14.02
CA THR A 213 1.93 26.17 -14.18
C THR A 213 2.48 26.74 -12.87
N GLY A 214 1.96 26.27 -11.73
CA GLY A 214 2.31 26.71 -10.38
C GLY A 214 1.84 28.13 -10.06
N GLY A 215 0.66 28.53 -10.55
CA GLY A 215 0.05 29.83 -10.26
C GLY A 215 -0.27 29.99 -8.77
N THR A 216 -1.00 29.02 -8.23
CA THR A 216 -1.32 28.96 -6.79
C THR A 216 -0.08 28.68 -5.95
N THR A 217 0.74 27.69 -6.36
CA THR A 217 2.02 27.33 -5.73
C THR A 217 2.88 28.56 -5.41
N ARG A 218 3.05 29.47 -6.39
CA ARG A 218 3.87 30.69 -6.23
C ARG A 218 3.38 31.59 -5.09
N SER A 219 2.08 31.64 -4.86
CA SER A 219 1.46 32.50 -3.85
C SER A 219 1.57 31.89 -2.46
N VAL A 220 1.49 30.56 -2.34
CA VAL A 220 1.48 29.89 -1.02
C VAL A 220 2.88 29.52 -0.49
N LEU A 221 3.83 29.15 -1.37
CA LEU A 221 5.16 28.70 -0.97
C LEU A 221 5.93 29.65 -0.03
N PRO A 222 5.90 30.99 -0.21
CA PRO A 222 6.63 31.92 0.66
C PRO A 222 6.22 31.88 2.13
N HIS A 223 5.06 31.32 2.46
CA HIS A 223 4.50 31.34 3.82
C HIS A 223 4.86 30.11 4.65
N PHE A 224 5.43 29.08 4.03
CA PHE A 224 5.80 27.84 4.71
C PHE A 224 7.21 27.92 5.31
N ALA A 225 7.37 27.40 6.52
CA ALA A 225 8.67 27.31 7.19
C ALA A 225 9.45 26.08 6.67
N PRO A 226 10.63 26.24 6.05
CA PRO A 226 11.32 25.13 5.37
C PRO A 226 11.60 23.90 6.25
N GLU A 227 11.89 24.10 7.54
CA GLU A 227 12.22 23.02 8.47
C GLU A 227 10.98 22.27 9.00
N GLN A 228 9.78 22.81 8.74
CA GLN A 228 8.51 22.30 9.27
C GLN A 228 7.52 21.92 8.18
N THR A 229 7.89 22.00 6.91
CA THR A 229 6.97 21.73 5.80
C THR A 229 7.44 20.57 4.93
N GLN A 230 6.50 19.74 4.50
CA GLN A 230 6.64 18.84 3.36
C GLN A 230 5.57 19.22 2.34
N TYR A 231 5.97 19.51 1.12
CA TYR A 231 5.07 19.95 0.06
C TYR A 231 5.24 19.06 -1.15
N LEU A 232 4.21 18.27 -1.51
CA LEU A 232 4.21 17.48 -2.72
C LEU A 232 3.46 18.24 -3.82
N PHE A 233 4.19 18.68 -4.85
CA PHE A 233 3.64 19.26 -6.07
C PHE A 233 3.34 18.12 -7.06
N THR A 234 2.10 18.02 -7.53
CA THR A 234 1.74 17.01 -8.53
C THR A 234 1.00 17.57 -9.73
N ASP A 235 1.17 16.87 -10.86
CA ASP A 235 0.41 17.10 -12.09
C ASP A 235 0.30 15.79 -12.87
N VAL A 236 -0.68 15.64 -13.76
CA VAL A 236 -0.80 14.46 -14.63
C VAL A 236 0.32 14.45 -15.69
N GLY A 237 0.81 15.62 -16.11
CA GLY A 237 1.87 15.76 -17.10
C GLY A 237 3.26 15.95 -16.47
N SER A 238 4.21 15.07 -16.80
CA SER A 238 5.61 15.17 -16.33
C SER A 238 6.33 16.45 -16.76
N LEU A 239 5.86 17.09 -17.84
CA LEU A 239 6.37 18.39 -18.28
C LEU A 239 6.13 19.50 -17.23
N PHE A 240 4.97 19.48 -16.57
CA PHE A 240 4.62 20.47 -15.55
C PHE A 240 5.46 20.28 -14.29
N THR A 241 5.64 19.05 -13.82
CA THR A 241 6.48 18.75 -12.65
C THR A 241 7.93 19.12 -12.89
N THR A 242 8.47 18.85 -14.09
CA THR A 242 9.84 19.23 -14.47
C THR A 242 10.03 20.75 -14.52
N LYS A 243 9.11 21.49 -15.16
CA LYS A 243 9.17 22.96 -15.22
C LYS A 243 8.99 23.58 -13.83
N ALA A 244 8.10 23.04 -13.00
CA ALA A 244 7.90 23.49 -11.63
C ALA A 244 9.14 23.26 -10.77
N GLN A 245 9.84 22.13 -10.93
CA GLN A 245 11.10 21.84 -10.25
C GLN A 245 12.17 22.88 -10.58
N GLN A 246 12.29 23.30 -11.85
CA GLN A 246 13.20 24.38 -12.24
C GLN A 246 12.78 25.73 -11.64
N LYS A 247 11.48 26.04 -11.69
CA LYS A 247 10.93 27.33 -11.24
C LYS A 247 10.99 27.52 -9.72
N PHE A 248 10.80 26.46 -8.94
CA PHE A 248 10.73 26.50 -7.47
C PHE A 248 11.91 25.78 -6.79
N GLN A 249 13.02 25.60 -7.51
CA GLN A 249 14.24 24.92 -7.02
C GLN A 249 14.80 25.46 -5.69
N ASP A 250 14.49 26.71 -5.34
CA ASP A 250 14.92 27.36 -4.10
C ASP A 250 14.16 26.83 -2.86
N TYR A 251 12.98 26.23 -3.05
CA TYR A 251 12.17 25.64 -1.98
C TYR A 251 12.50 24.16 -1.82
N LYS A 252 13.57 23.85 -1.08
CA LYS A 252 14.08 22.47 -0.90
C LYS A 252 13.13 21.48 -0.22
N PHE A 253 12.06 21.99 0.40
CA PHE A 253 11.02 21.17 1.02
C PHE A 253 9.89 20.76 0.05
N VAL A 254 9.98 21.17 -1.22
CA VAL A 254 9.03 20.81 -2.27
C VAL A 254 9.56 19.59 -3.04
N THR A 255 8.74 18.55 -3.12
CA THR A 255 8.94 17.36 -3.95
C THR A 255 7.98 17.37 -5.13
N TYR A 256 8.32 16.67 -6.20
CA TYR A 256 7.58 16.69 -7.47
C TYR A 256 7.28 15.26 -7.91
N GLN A 257 6.03 14.98 -8.27
CA GLN A 257 5.60 13.65 -8.71
C GLN A 257 4.43 13.76 -9.68
N THR A 258 4.32 12.85 -10.64
CA THR A 258 3.12 12.76 -11.46
C THR A 258 1.97 12.12 -10.67
N LEU A 259 0.77 12.68 -10.75
CA LEU A 259 -0.43 12.11 -10.12
C LEU A 259 -1.64 12.30 -11.04
N ASP A 260 -2.23 11.19 -11.47
CA ASP A 260 -3.58 11.16 -12.03
C ASP A 260 -4.58 10.89 -10.90
N ILE A 261 -5.35 11.90 -10.50
CA ILE A 261 -6.32 11.77 -9.39
C ILE A 261 -7.52 10.88 -9.75
N GLU A 262 -7.73 10.55 -11.03
CA GLU A 262 -8.75 9.57 -11.43
C GLU A 262 -8.33 8.12 -11.12
N VAL A 263 -7.02 7.88 -11.03
CA VAL A 263 -6.47 6.58 -10.65
C VAL A 263 -6.25 6.56 -9.15
N ASN A 264 -6.46 5.41 -8.50
CA ASN A 264 -6.23 5.24 -7.07
C ASN A 264 -4.85 5.81 -6.67
N PRO A 265 -4.77 6.84 -5.81
CA PRO A 265 -3.50 7.49 -5.50
C PRO A 265 -2.47 6.57 -4.83
N ASN A 266 -2.93 5.55 -4.08
CA ASN A 266 -2.03 4.61 -3.40
C ASN A 266 -1.21 3.77 -4.37
N THR A 267 -1.80 3.39 -5.51
CA THR A 267 -1.09 2.61 -6.54
C THR A 267 -0.06 3.46 -7.27
N GLN A 268 -0.15 4.79 -7.16
CA GLN A 268 0.78 5.76 -7.71
C GLN A 268 1.83 6.22 -6.69
N GLY A 269 1.86 5.64 -5.49
CA GLY A 269 2.83 5.98 -4.44
C GLY A 269 2.50 7.24 -3.64
N VAL A 270 1.25 7.71 -3.68
CA VAL A 270 0.77 8.82 -2.84
C VAL A 270 0.01 8.25 -1.65
N GLU A 271 0.53 8.47 -0.45
CA GLU A 271 0.03 7.85 0.78
C GLU A 271 -1.38 8.35 1.20
N SER A 272 -2.24 7.42 1.62
CA SER A 272 -3.54 7.74 2.24
C SER A 272 -3.39 8.38 3.61
N HIS A 273 -4.33 9.24 3.97
CA HIS A 273 -4.44 9.93 5.26
C HIS A 273 -3.18 10.70 5.68
N HIS A 274 -2.38 11.12 4.70
CA HIS A 274 -1.05 11.64 4.93
C HIS A 274 -1.00 13.16 4.97
N TYR A 275 -1.88 13.84 4.23
CA TYR A 275 -1.78 15.28 4.01
C TYR A 275 -2.68 16.08 4.95
N ASP A 276 -2.12 17.09 5.60
CA ASP A 276 -2.85 18.02 6.47
C ASP A 276 -3.68 19.02 5.63
N ILE A 277 -3.14 19.46 4.49
CA ILE A 277 -3.81 20.35 3.53
C ILE A 277 -3.66 19.79 2.11
N ILE A 278 -4.76 19.75 1.35
CA ILE A 278 -4.74 19.52 -0.10
C ILE A 278 -5.18 20.80 -0.81
N ILE A 279 -4.43 21.22 -1.82
CA ILE A 279 -4.76 22.36 -2.70
C ILE A 279 -5.04 21.81 -4.10
N ALA A 280 -6.12 22.24 -4.72
CA ALA A 280 -6.42 21.92 -6.12
C ALA A 280 -7.06 23.13 -6.81
N ALA A 281 -6.47 23.60 -7.91
CA ALA A 281 -6.88 24.85 -8.55
C ALA A 281 -7.22 24.63 -10.04
N ASN A 282 -8.51 24.76 -10.37
CA ASN A 282 -9.11 24.59 -11.69
C ASN A 282 -8.72 23.26 -12.34
N VAL A 283 -8.87 22.17 -11.59
CA VAL A 283 -8.41 20.84 -12.03
C VAL A 283 -9.44 19.73 -11.79
N LEU A 284 -10.20 19.77 -10.69
CA LEU A 284 -11.09 18.65 -10.37
C LEU A 284 -12.31 18.61 -11.29
N HIS A 285 -12.79 19.76 -11.78
CA HIS A 285 -13.87 19.81 -12.77
C HIS A 285 -13.53 19.08 -14.08
N ALA A 286 -12.24 18.88 -14.38
CA ALA A 286 -11.77 18.24 -15.61
C ALA A 286 -11.58 16.71 -15.48
N THR A 287 -12.22 16.07 -14.49
CA THR A 287 -12.20 14.61 -14.32
C THR A 287 -13.48 13.92 -14.78
N ARG A 288 -13.41 12.62 -15.05
CA ARG A 288 -14.54 11.77 -15.50
C ARG A 288 -15.70 11.71 -14.51
N SER A 289 -15.38 11.47 -13.23
CA SER A 289 -16.34 11.35 -12.12
C SER A 289 -15.88 12.18 -10.93
N LEU A 290 -16.63 13.22 -10.59
CA LEU A 290 -16.28 14.07 -9.44
C LEU A 290 -16.44 13.34 -8.11
N GLN A 291 -17.39 12.40 -8.01
CA GLN A 291 -17.62 11.62 -6.80
C GLN A 291 -16.43 10.69 -6.50
N GLU A 292 -15.93 9.99 -7.53
CA GLU A 292 -14.74 9.15 -7.41
C GLU A 292 -13.49 9.97 -7.13
N THR A 293 -13.33 11.09 -7.86
CA THR A 293 -12.21 12.03 -7.66
C THR A 293 -12.18 12.54 -6.22
N LEU A 294 -13.32 12.99 -5.67
CA LEU A 294 -13.40 13.48 -4.30
C LEU A 294 -13.21 12.37 -3.26
N SER A 295 -13.59 11.13 -3.58
CA SER A 295 -13.28 9.96 -2.74
C SER A 295 -11.77 9.77 -2.62
N HIS A 296 -11.02 9.84 -3.73
CA HIS A 296 -9.56 9.79 -3.72
C HIS A 296 -8.94 10.97 -2.95
N VAL A 297 -9.43 12.19 -3.16
CA VAL A 297 -8.97 13.38 -2.40
C VAL A 297 -9.23 13.20 -0.91
N ARG A 298 -10.41 12.69 -0.53
CA ARG A 298 -10.78 12.44 0.87
C ARG A 298 -9.92 11.35 1.51
N GLN A 299 -9.56 10.32 0.75
CA GLN A 299 -8.66 9.25 1.14
C GLN A 299 -7.24 9.77 1.43
N LEU A 300 -6.76 10.76 0.69
CA LEU A 300 -5.43 11.36 0.88
C LEU A 300 -5.35 12.30 2.09
N LEU A 301 -6.47 12.93 2.46
CA LEU A 301 -6.53 13.82 3.62
C LEU A 301 -6.45 13.08 4.95
N ALA A 302 -5.60 13.59 5.83
CA ALA A 302 -5.58 13.20 7.23
C ALA A 302 -6.91 13.57 7.92
N PRO A 303 -7.30 12.88 9.02
CA PRO A 303 -8.49 13.21 9.79
C PRO A 303 -8.48 14.68 10.24
N GLY A 304 -9.51 15.46 9.92
CA GLY A 304 -9.55 16.90 10.21
C GLY A 304 -8.77 17.80 9.25
N GLY A 305 -8.15 17.23 8.20
CA GLY A 305 -7.39 17.96 7.18
C GLY A 305 -8.27 18.86 6.31
N LEU A 306 -7.66 19.84 5.65
CA LEU A 306 -8.36 20.84 4.83
C LEU A 306 -8.17 20.58 3.33
N LEU A 307 -9.26 20.59 2.59
CA LEU A 307 -9.26 20.73 1.13
C LEU A 307 -9.51 22.20 0.76
N ILE A 308 -8.62 22.76 -0.05
CA ILE A 308 -8.72 24.12 -0.59
C ILE A 308 -8.85 23.99 -2.11
N LEU A 309 -10.06 24.20 -2.62
CA LEU A 309 -10.34 24.22 -4.06
C LEU A 309 -10.41 25.65 -4.57
N LEU A 310 -9.87 25.90 -5.75
CA LEU A 310 -10.23 27.04 -6.58
C LEU A 310 -10.91 26.50 -7.82
N GLU A 311 -12.18 26.82 -8.04
CA GLU A 311 -12.93 26.29 -9.19
C GLU A 311 -13.76 27.38 -9.86
N ALA A 312 -13.82 27.34 -11.19
CA ALA A 312 -14.84 28.03 -11.96
C ALA A 312 -16.21 27.41 -11.68
N ASN A 313 -17.25 28.24 -11.57
CA ASN A 313 -18.54 27.80 -11.04
C ASN A 313 -19.77 28.34 -11.78
N ILE A 314 -19.55 29.07 -12.87
CA ILE A 314 -20.57 29.49 -13.84
C ILE A 314 -20.02 29.32 -15.26
N GLN A 315 -20.91 29.25 -16.24
CA GLN A 315 -20.53 29.20 -17.65
C GLN A 315 -19.93 30.55 -18.08
N ILE A 316 -18.78 30.51 -18.75
CA ILE A 316 -18.04 31.71 -19.21
C ILE A 316 -17.68 31.48 -20.68
N ARG A 317 -18.24 32.29 -21.57
CA ARG A 317 -18.16 32.04 -23.02
C ARG A 317 -16.74 32.14 -23.54
N TRP A 318 -15.96 33.11 -23.06
CA TRP A 318 -14.58 33.26 -23.53
C TRP A 318 -13.65 32.14 -23.05
N VAL A 319 -13.95 31.53 -21.90
CA VAL A 319 -13.28 30.33 -21.39
C VAL A 319 -13.63 29.10 -22.24
N ASP A 320 -14.91 28.95 -22.63
CA ASP A 320 -15.35 27.88 -23.54
C ASP A 320 -14.57 27.89 -24.86
N LEU A 321 -14.25 29.08 -25.40
CA LEU A 321 -13.52 29.22 -26.67
C LEU A 321 -12.00 29.09 -26.54
N ILE A 322 -11.47 28.89 -25.33
CA ILE A 322 -10.05 28.62 -25.09
C ILE A 322 -9.88 27.19 -24.60
N PHE A 323 -10.46 26.86 -23.44
CA PHE A 323 -10.28 25.56 -22.80
C PHE A 323 -11.29 24.53 -23.25
N GLY A 324 -12.47 24.94 -23.70
CA GLY A 324 -13.42 24.03 -24.37
C GLY A 324 -12.91 23.49 -25.71
N LEU A 325 -11.78 23.98 -26.22
CA LEU A 325 -11.08 23.35 -27.34
C LEU A 325 -10.31 22.09 -26.92
N LEU A 326 -10.00 21.93 -25.63
CA LEU A 326 -9.22 20.84 -25.10
C LEU A 326 -10.14 19.68 -24.70
N GLU A 327 -9.74 18.45 -25.03
CA GLU A 327 -10.52 17.25 -24.71
C GLU A 327 -10.78 17.10 -23.20
N GLY A 328 -9.80 17.47 -22.37
CA GLY A 328 -9.91 17.43 -20.91
C GLY A 328 -11.08 18.24 -20.34
N TRP A 329 -11.48 19.35 -20.98
CA TRP A 329 -12.62 20.16 -20.54
C TRP A 329 -13.95 19.40 -20.63
N TRP A 330 -14.04 18.44 -21.56
CA TRP A 330 -15.25 17.68 -21.84
C TRP A 330 -15.20 16.24 -21.33
N ARG A 331 -14.23 15.91 -20.46
CA ARG A 331 -13.93 14.54 -20.01
C ARG A 331 -15.00 13.90 -19.11
N PHE A 332 -15.94 14.68 -18.58
CA PHE A 332 -16.95 14.21 -17.63
C PHE A 332 -17.95 13.19 -18.23
N GLU A 333 -18.29 12.18 -17.41
CA GLU A 333 -19.23 11.09 -17.72
C GLU A 333 -20.37 10.94 -16.69
N ASP A 334 -20.25 11.58 -15.53
CA ASP A 334 -21.24 11.61 -14.43
C ASP A 334 -22.44 12.54 -14.75
N THR A 335 -23.18 12.19 -15.80
CA THR A 335 -24.25 13.02 -16.38
C THR A 335 -25.46 13.27 -15.45
N GLU A 336 -25.61 12.49 -14.38
CA GLU A 336 -26.60 12.78 -13.33
C GLU A 336 -26.24 14.05 -12.54
N LEU A 337 -24.94 14.33 -12.37
CA LEU A 337 -24.41 15.48 -11.65
C LEU A 337 -24.08 16.63 -12.62
N ARG A 338 -23.46 16.31 -13.75
CA ARG A 338 -23.02 17.23 -14.81
C ARG A 338 -23.72 16.86 -16.13
N PRO A 339 -24.97 17.31 -16.35
CA PRO A 339 -25.78 16.84 -17.47
C PRO A 339 -25.18 17.18 -18.84
N ASP A 340 -24.68 18.40 -19.00
CA ASP A 340 -24.19 18.91 -20.29
C ASP A 340 -23.00 19.87 -20.19
N TYR A 341 -22.48 20.15 -18.99
CA TYR A 341 -21.39 21.12 -18.79
C TYR A 341 -20.46 20.71 -17.62
N PRO A 342 -19.14 20.96 -17.69
CA PRO A 342 -18.17 20.43 -16.73
C PRO A 342 -18.19 21.08 -15.33
N LEU A 343 -18.70 22.31 -15.22
CA LEU A 343 -18.62 23.11 -13.99
C LEU A 343 -19.84 22.90 -13.08
N LEU A 344 -19.60 22.97 -11.77
CA LEU A 344 -20.64 22.97 -10.74
C LEU A 344 -20.82 24.37 -10.14
N SER A 345 -22.06 24.72 -9.81
CA SER A 345 -22.34 25.90 -9.00
C SER A 345 -21.77 25.77 -7.57
N ARG A 346 -21.65 26.90 -6.87
CA ARG A 346 -21.18 26.95 -5.48
C ARG A 346 -21.96 26.02 -4.54
N GLU A 347 -23.28 25.97 -4.70
CA GLU A 347 -24.15 25.14 -3.87
C GLU A 347 -24.04 23.65 -4.24
N GLN A 348 -23.86 23.33 -5.53
CA GLN A 348 -23.56 21.95 -5.96
C GLN A 348 -22.22 21.46 -5.41
N TRP A 349 -21.18 22.29 -5.41
CA TRP A 349 -19.89 21.96 -4.79
C TRP A 349 -20.02 21.69 -3.30
N LYS A 350 -20.68 22.57 -2.54
CA LYS A 350 -20.93 22.36 -1.09
C LYS A 350 -21.67 21.05 -0.83
N LYS A 351 -22.73 20.78 -1.59
CA LYS A 351 -23.53 19.56 -1.46
C LYS A 351 -22.69 18.31 -1.75
N LEU A 352 -21.95 18.31 -2.86
CA LEU A 352 -21.13 17.17 -3.26
C LEU A 352 -20.01 16.88 -2.25
N LEU A 353 -19.37 17.91 -1.69
CA LEU A 353 -18.36 17.75 -0.64
C LEU A 353 -18.96 17.12 0.62
N GLN A 354 -20.17 17.51 1.01
CA GLN A 354 -20.87 16.86 2.14
C GLN A 354 -21.17 15.39 1.85
N GLU A 355 -21.64 15.08 0.64
CA GLU A 355 -21.95 13.70 0.19
C GLU A 355 -20.70 12.81 0.09
N THR A 356 -19.50 13.40 -0.03
CA THR A 356 -18.22 12.70 -0.18
C THR A 356 -17.35 12.68 1.08
N GLY A 357 -17.95 12.98 2.26
CA GLY A 357 -17.31 12.76 3.56
C GLY A 357 -16.56 13.96 4.15
N PHE A 358 -16.99 15.18 3.80
CA PHE A 358 -16.51 16.42 4.42
C PHE A 358 -17.58 17.01 5.37
N SER A 359 -17.28 17.08 6.67
CA SER A 359 -18.15 17.63 7.72
C SER A 359 -18.57 19.10 7.51
N GLN A 360 -17.69 19.91 6.93
CA GLN A 360 -17.93 21.34 6.72
C GLN A 360 -17.34 21.80 5.39
N ALA A 361 -18.07 22.68 4.71
CA ALA A 361 -17.62 23.33 3.49
C ALA A 361 -18.14 24.78 3.43
N ILE A 362 -17.27 25.73 3.08
CA ILE A 362 -17.64 27.13 2.80
C ILE A 362 -17.18 27.50 1.40
N THR A 363 -17.77 28.57 0.84
CA THR A 363 -17.30 29.18 -0.41
C THR A 363 -17.03 30.66 -0.19
N VAL A 364 -15.91 31.17 -0.72
CA VAL A 364 -15.54 32.58 -0.67
C VAL A 364 -15.05 33.03 -2.05
N PRO A 365 -15.21 34.31 -2.43
CA PRO A 365 -15.91 35.37 -1.70
C PRO A 365 -17.44 35.14 -1.66
N GLU A 366 -18.14 35.65 -0.65
CA GLU A 366 -19.61 35.58 -0.55
C GLU A 366 -20.19 36.99 -0.33
N PHE A 367 -20.96 37.47 -1.30
CA PHE A 367 -21.56 38.82 -1.33
C PHE A 367 -23.03 38.75 -1.74
N ASP A 368 -23.84 39.67 -1.23
CA ASP A 368 -25.24 39.87 -1.64
C ASP A 368 -25.49 41.35 -1.98
N PRO A 369 -25.67 41.72 -3.27
CA PRO A 369 -25.56 40.87 -4.46
C PRO A 369 -24.09 40.56 -4.83
N MET A 370 -23.85 39.42 -5.47
CA MET A 370 -22.52 39.01 -5.92
C MET A 370 -22.03 39.84 -7.13
N PRO A 371 -20.86 40.49 -7.09
CA PRO A 371 -20.25 41.12 -8.25
C PRO A 371 -19.87 40.10 -9.33
N LEU A 372 -20.20 40.39 -10.60
CA LEU A 372 -20.02 39.45 -11.72
C LEU A 372 -18.58 38.92 -11.86
N VAL A 373 -17.57 39.77 -11.68
CA VAL A 373 -16.16 39.37 -11.76
C VAL A 373 -15.78 38.34 -10.68
N LEU A 374 -16.38 38.43 -9.49
CA LEU A 374 -16.12 37.51 -8.38
C LEU A 374 -17.07 36.31 -8.38
N SER A 375 -18.16 36.36 -9.15
CA SER A 375 -19.08 35.24 -9.29
C SER A 375 -18.55 34.15 -10.22
N GLN A 376 -17.49 34.41 -11.01
CA GLN A 376 -16.94 33.49 -12.01
C GLN A 376 -16.18 32.28 -11.43
N GLN A 377 -15.52 32.50 -10.29
CA GLN A 377 -14.75 31.48 -9.58
C GLN A 377 -15.07 31.54 -8.09
N ALA A 378 -14.75 30.47 -7.36
CA ALA A 378 -14.80 30.45 -5.92
C ALA A 378 -13.62 29.69 -5.35
N VAL A 379 -13.15 30.15 -4.20
CA VAL A 379 -12.35 29.33 -3.29
C VAL A 379 -13.32 28.55 -2.40
N VAL A 380 -13.29 27.23 -2.49
CA VAL A 380 -14.06 26.32 -1.64
C VAL A 380 -13.11 25.75 -0.59
N VAL A 381 -13.47 25.89 0.68
CA VAL A 381 -12.68 25.33 1.78
C VAL A 381 -13.53 24.28 2.49
N ALA A 382 -13.06 23.04 2.49
CA ALA A 382 -13.75 21.92 3.13
C ALA A 382 -12.85 21.20 4.12
N GLN A 383 -13.44 20.63 5.17
CA GLN A 383 -12.70 19.91 6.21
C GLN A 383 -13.13 18.45 6.25
N ALA A 384 -12.15 17.55 6.16
CA ALA A 384 -12.35 16.12 6.36
C ALA A 384 -12.78 15.84 7.80
N ASP A 385 -13.57 14.79 7.99
CA ASP A 385 -14.08 14.44 9.33
C ASP A 385 -12.94 14.15 10.33
N LYS A 386 -13.05 14.72 11.53
CA LYS A 386 -12.01 14.67 12.58
C LYS A 386 -11.82 13.29 13.22
N THR A 387 -12.69 12.34 12.91
CA THR A 387 -12.67 10.95 13.43
C THR A 387 -11.95 9.99 12.51
N GLY A 388 -11.47 10.41 11.32
CA GLY A 388 -10.69 9.57 10.40
C GLY A 388 -11.51 8.50 9.68
N GLU A 389 -12.75 8.30 10.11
CA GLU A 389 -13.78 7.57 9.38
C GLU A 389 -14.21 8.43 8.19
N SER A 390 -13.68 8.16 7.00
CA SER A 390 -14.57 8.17 5.83
C SER A 390 -15.68 7.20 6.20
N SER A 391 -16.91 7.69 6.34
CA SER A 391 -18.07 6.82 6.35
C SER A 391 -18.18 6.30 4.91
N PRO A 392 -17.81 5.04 4.56
CA PRO A 392 -18.68 4.36 3.61
C PRO A 392 -20.07 4.44 4.27
N GLN A 393 -21.14 4.65 3.51
CA GLN A 393 -22.51 4.39 4.01
C GLN A 393 -22.43 3.25 5.02
N SER A 394 -22.71 3.50 6.31
CA SER A 394 -22.36 2.60 7.41
C SER A 394 -22.63 1.17 6.98
N LEU A 395 -21.58 0.45 6.57
CA LEU A 395 -21.74 -0.94 6.18
C LEU A 395 -22.29 -1.57 7.43
N GLU A 396 -23.47 -2.18 7.33
CA GLU A 396 -24.05 -2.85 8.49
C GLU A 396 -22.97 -3.79 9.07
N LYS A 397 -22.61 -3.57 10.33
CA LYS A 397 -21.58 -4.38 10.99
C LYS A 397 -22.22 -5.70 11.38
N ASN A 398 -21.58 -6.78 10.94
CA ASN A 398 -21.94 -8.13 11.31
C ASN A 398 -20.84 -8.72 12.20
N TRP A 399 -21.23 -9.44 13.25
CA TRP A 399 -20.28 -10.03 14.19
C TRP A 399 -20.44 -11.55 14.26
N LEU A 400 -19.35 -12.27 14.03
CA LEU A 400 -19.28 -13.71 14.26
C LEU A 400 -18.38 -13.96 15.48
N ILE A 401 -18.99 -14.25 16.62
CA ILE A 401 -18.29 -14.33 17.90
C ILE A 401 -18.16 -15.81 18.29
N PHE A 402 -16.93 -16.33 18.23
CA PHE A 402 -16.58 -17.62 18.83
C PHE A 402 -16.46 -17.42 20.34
N ALA A 403 -17.60 -17.56 21.02
CA ALA A 403 -17.79 -17.18 22.42
C ALA A 403 -17.18 -18.19 23.39
N ASP A 404 -16.44 -17.68 24.37
CA ASP A 404 -15.94 -18.43 25.52
C ASP A 404 -17.08 -18.89 26.46
N ARG A 405 -16.76 -19.84 27.35
CA ARG A 405 -17.66 -20.28 28.42
C ARG A 405 -17.61 -19.42 29.67
N GLN A 406 -16.65 -18.49 29.76
CA GLN A 406 -16.45 -17.59 30.91
C GLN A 406 -17.36 -16.35 30.90
N CYS A 407 -18.18 -16.20 29.85
CA CYS A 407 -19.21 -15.18 29.64
C CYS A 407 -18.76 -13.85 29.00
N LEU A 408 -17.53 -13.73 28.47
CA LEU A 408 -17.16 -12.51 27.73
C LEU A 408 -17.93 -12.42 26.41
N GLY A 409 -18.08 -13.51 25.67
CA GLY A 409 -18.89 -13.55 24.44
C GLY A 409 -20.34 -13.13 24.67
N GLN A 410 -20.95 -13.51 25.79
CA GLN A 410 -22.29 -13.06 26.17
C GLN A 410 -22.32 -11.57 26.59
N ALA A 411 -21.28 -11.07 27.26
CA ALA A 411 -21.17 -9.65 27.58
C ALA A 411 -21.00 -8.79 26.30
N LEU A 412 -20.23 -9.30 25.32
CA LEU A 412 -20.10 -8.70 24.00
C LEU A 412 -21.44 -8.69 23.26
N ALA A 413 -22.18 -9.81 23.24
CA ALA A 413 -23.52 -9.87 22.67
C ALA A 413 -24.47 -8.82 23.27
N LYS A 414 -24.51 -8.66 24.61
CA LYS A 414 -25.31 -7.62 25.27
C LYS A 414 -24.90 -6.20 24.86
N THR A 415 -23.59 -5.99 24.66
CA THR A 415 -23.06 -4.71 24.19
C THR A 415 -23.54 -4.42 22.77
N LEU A 416 -23.52 -5.42 21.88
CA LEU A 416 -24.01 -5.31 20.50
C LEU A 416 -25.55 -5.19 20.42
N ASP A 417 -26.30 -5.90 21.28
CA ASP A 417 -27.76 -5.73 21.42
C ASP A 417 -28.12 -4.26 21.72
N SER A 418 -27.36 -3.63 22.64
CA SER A 418 -27.57 -2.21 23.00
C SER A 418 -27.29 -1.24 21.85
N ARG A 419 -26.51 -1.68 20.85
CA ARG A 419 -26.15 -0.93 19.64
C ARG A 419 -27.00 -1.29 18.42
N GLN A 420 -27.90 -2.28 18.54
CA GLN A 420 -28.72 -2.80 17.44
C GLN A 420 -27.89 -3.37 16.27
N GLU A 421 -26.73 -3.97 16.57
CA GLU A 421 -25.86 -4.59 15.56
C GLU A 421 -26.13 -6.09 15.43
N ASN A 422 -25.95 -6.64 14.23
CA ASN A 422 -26.20 -8.05 13.95
C ASN A 422 -25.03 -8.90 14.43
N TYR A 423 -25.31 -9.96 15.19
CA TYR A 423 -24.28 -10.90 15.63
C TYR A 423 -24.77 -12.34 15.67
N ARG A 424 -23.82 -13.28 15.59
CA ARG A 424 -24.02 -14.71 15.85
C ARG A 424 -22.98 -15.18 16.86
N LEU A 425 -23.46 -15.76 17.94
CA LEU A 425 -22.62 -16.47 18.89
C LEU A 425 -22.39 -17.91 18.42
N VAL A 426 -21.15 -18.35 18.54
CA VAL A 426 -20.70 -19.71 18.23
C VAL A 426 -20.08 -20.26 19.51
N VAL A 427 -20.84 -21.11 20.21
CA VAL A 427 -20.43 -21.71 21.48
C VAL A 427 -19.85 -23.09 21.21
N PRO A 428 -18.70 -23.44 21.80
CA PRO A 428 -18.01 -24.68 21.46
C PRO A 428 -18.80 -25.92 21.90
N GLY A 429 -19.14 -26.79 20.95
CA GLY A 429 -19.95 -27.99 21.15
C GLY A 429 -21.46 -27.79 21.00
N GLU A 430 -21.92 -26.54 20.81
CA GLU A 430 -23.31 -26.22 20.49
C GLU A 430 -23.44 -25.88 19.01
N GLY A 431 -23.73 -26.89 18.18
CA GLY A 431 -23.94 -26.71 16.74
C GLY A 431 -22.68 -26.52 15.89
N ILE A 432 -21.49 -26.61 16.49
CA ILE A 432 -20.21 -26.79 15.79
C ILE A 432 -19.27 -27.68 16.62
N ASN A 433 -18.71 -28.72 15.98
CA ASN A 433 -17.61 -29.51 16.50
C ASN A 433 -16.28 -28.82 16.14
N PRO A 434 -15.52 -28.33 17.12
CA PRO A 434 -14.23 -27.66 16.88
C PRO A 434 -13.17 -28.51 16.17
N GLN A 435 -13.38 -29.83 16.11
CA GLN A 435 -12.51 -30.80 15.43
C GLN A 435 -13.01 -31.20 14.04
N ASN A 436 -14.15 -30.67 13.58
CA ASN A 436 -14.72 -30.98 12.27
C ASN A 436 -14.62 -29.76 11.33
N PRO A 437 -13.68 -29.74 10.36
CA PRO A 437 -13.50 -28.59 9.47
C PRO A 437 -14.73 -28.29 8.61
N GLN A 438 -15.51 -29.31 8.23
CA GLN A 438 -16.70 -29.12 7.40
C GLN A 438 -17.76 -28.27 8.12
N GLU A 439 -17.87 -28.38 9.44
CA GLU A 439 -18.84 -27.60 10.20
C GLU A 439 -18.46 -26.11 10.28
N PHE A 440 -17.19 -25.74 10.09
CA PHE A 440 -16.78 -24.34 9.91
C PHE A 440 -17.20 -23.80 8.54
N ASP A 441 -17.05 -24.60 7.48
CA ASP A 441 -17.49 -24.25 6.14
C ASP A 441 -19.03 -24.07 6.09
N ASP A 442 -19.77 -25.01 6.71
CA ASP A 442 -21.23 -24.95 6.79
C ASP A 442 -21.71 -23.74 7.61
N LEU A 443 -21.01 -23.44 8.72
CA LEU A 443 -21.28 -22.26 9.55
C LEU A 443 -21.13 -20.97 8.73
N LEU A 444 -20.00 -20.79 8.04
CA LEU A 444 -19.73 -19.58 7.27
C LEU A 444 -20.66 -19.45 6.06
N THR A 445 -21.04 -20.57 5.42
CA THR A 445 -22.01 -20.57 4.31
C THR A 445 -23.42 -20.20 4.79
N SER A 446 -23.81 -20.65 6.00
CA SER A 446 -25.11 -20.33 6.59
C SER A 446 -25.23 -18.90 7.13
N PHE A 447 -24.10 -18.20 7.32
CA PHE A 447 -24.06 -16.83 7.78
C PHE A 447 -24.14 -15.88 6.58
N SER A 448 -25.22 -15.09 6.46
CA SER A 448 -25.46 -14.24 5.29
C SER A 448 -24.48 -13.07 5.23
N LEU A 449 -23.38 -13.25 4.51
CA LEU A 449 -22.41 -12.20 4.20
C LEU A 449 -22.93 -11.37 3.01
N SER A 450 -23.84 -10.42 3.26
CA SER A 450 -24.28 -9.49 2.22
C SER A 450 -23.10 -8.65 1.71
N SER A 451 -23.13 -8.19 0.46
CA SER A 451 -22.01 -7.42 -0.15
C SER A 451 -21.83 -6.02 0.45
N SER A 452 -22.76 -5.60 1.32
CA SER A 452 -22.80 -4.28 1.95
C SER A 452 -22.50 -4.32 3.44
N THR A 453 -21.91 -5.41 3.97
CA THR A 453 -21.63 -5.57 5.41
C THR A 453 -20.16 -5.88 5.68
N GLN A 454 -19.59 -5.23 6.69
CA GLN A 454 -18.27 -5.58 7.22
C GLN A 454 -18.47 -6.64 8.32
N THR A 455 -17.72 -7.74 8.24
CA THR A 455 -17.85 -8.85 9.21
C THR A 455 -16.66 -8.90 10.15
N HIS A 456 -16.91 -8.72 11.44
CA HIS A 456 -15.94 -8.88 12.51
C HIS A 456 -16.03 -10.30 13.07
N VAL A 457 -14.98 -11.10 12.86
CA VAL A 457 -14.84 -12.44 13.42
C VAL A 457 -14.02 -12.32 14.70
N VAL A 458 -14.62 -12.62 15.86
CA VAL A 458 -13.98 -12.47 17.16
C VAL A 458 -13.76 -13.85 17.78
N TYR A 459 -12.51 -14.27 17.90
CA TYR A 459 -12.11 -15.54 18.49
C TYR A 459 -11.84 -15.39 20.00
N LEU A 460 -12.82 -15.77 20.82
CA LEU A 460 -12.75 -15.75 22.28
C LEU A 460 -12.58 -17.14 22.90
N TRP A 461 -12.73 -18.22 22.13
CA TRP A 461 -12.58 -19.60 22.64
C TRP A 461 -11.29 -19.79 23.44
N GLY A 462 -10.18 -19.15 23.02
CA GLY A 462 -8.90 -19.19 23.72
C GLY A 462 -8.95 -18.87 25.22
N LEU A 463 -9.92 -18.08 25.67
CA LEU A 463 -10.13 -17.75 27.08
C LEU A 463 -10.49 -18.98 27.93
N ASP A 464 -11.06 -20.04 27.34
CA ASP A 464 -11.37 -21.30 28.03
C ASP A 464 -10.13 -22.17 28.32
N SER A 465 -8.93 -21.67 28.00
CA SER A 465 -7.66 -22.34 28.33
C SER A 465 -7.48 -22.54 29.84
N PRO A 466 -6.82 -23.63 30.28
CA PRO A 466 -6.62 -23.91 31.70
C PRO A 466 -5.76 -22.84 32.38
N GLY A 467 -6.19 -22.38 33.56
CA GLY A 467 -5.38 -21.49 34.40
C GLY A 467 -4.13 -22.18 34.93
N LEU A 468 -3.16 -21.40 35.45
CA LEU A 468 -1.84 -21.89 35.90
C LEU A 468 -1.90 -23.10 36.84
N GLU A 469 -2.85 -23.15 37.79
CA GLU A 469 -2.99 -24.25 38.75
C GLU A 469 -3.47 -25.56 38.09
N GLN A 470 -4.08 -25.47 36.92
CA GLN A 470 -4.68 -26.58 36.16
C GLN A 470 -3.81 -27.01 34.97
N MET A 471 -2.65 -26.38 34.76
CA MET A 471 -1.72 -26.69 33.66
C MET A 471 -0.94 -28.00 33.89
N SER A 472 -1.66 -29.12 33.96
CA SER A 472 -1.05 -30.45 33.81
C SER A 472 -0.59 -30.66 32.35
N PRO A 473 0.36 -31.56 32.09
CA PRO A 473 0.79 -31.89 30.73
C PRO A 473 -0.37 -32.31 29.84
N GLU A 474 -1.31 -33.09 30.39
CA GLU A 474 -2.52 -33.55 29.71
C GLU A 474 -3.44 -32.38 29.39
N ALA A 475 -3.66 -31.47 30.35
CA ALA A 475 -4.49 -30.28 30.13
C ALA A 475 -3.90 -29.35 29.05
N ILE A 476 -2.57 -29.16 29.02
CA ILE A 476 -1.90 -28.36 27.98
C ILE A 476 -2.04 -29.05 26.62
N GLN A 477 -1.85 -30.37 26.55
CA GLN A 477 -1.99 -31.14 25.33
C GLN A 477 -3.42 -31.06 24.76
N GLU A 478 -4.43 -31.20 25.62
CA GLU A 478 -5.83 -31.04 25.23
C GLU A 478 -6.11 -29.61 24.76
N ASN A 479 -5.66 -28.60 25.52
CA ASN A 479 -5.80 -27.19 25.17
C ASN A 479 -5.22 -26.87 23.79
N LEU A 480 -3.99 -27.36 23.56
CA LEU A 480 -3.29 -27.16 22.31
C LEU A 480 -3.99 -27.80 21.14
N SER A 481 -4.31 -29.09 21.28
CA SER A 481 -5.02 -29.84 20.25
C SER A 481 -6.33 -29.13 19.89
N TRP A 482 -7.07 -28.65 20.88
CA TRP A 482 -8.38 -28.07 20.66
C TRP A 482 -8.33 -26.69 19.98
N HIS A 483 -7.51 -25.77 20.50
CA HIS A 483 -7.47 -24.39 20.03
C HIS A 483 -6.66 -24.19 18.75
N SER A 484 -5.51 -24.85 18.62
CA SER A 484 -4.70 -24.72 17.39
C SER A 484 -5.46 -25.26 16.18
N GLN A 485 -6.25 -26.32 16.36
CA GLN A 485 -7.07 -26.89 15.28
C GLN A 485 -8.26 -26.00 14.93
N SER A 486 -9.03 -25.57 15.92
CA SER A 486 -10.21 -24.74 15.66
C SER A 486 -9.86 -23.38 15.02
N LEU A 487 -8.79 -22.72 15.46
CA LEU A 487 -8.35 -21.48 14.84
C LEU A 487 -7.84 -21.70 13.41
N LEU A 488 -7.10 -22.78 13.16
CA LEU A 488 -6.65 -23.12 11.82
C LEU A 488 -7.83 -23.38 10.88
N TYR A 489 -8.81 -24.18 11.31
CA TYR A 489 -10.00 -24.47 10.51
C TYR A 489 -10.81 -23.22 10.22
N LEU A 490 -10.97 -22.35 11.21
CA LEU A 490 -11.61 -21.05 11.01
C LEU A 490 -10.90 -20.23 9.91
N VAL A 491 -9.57 -20.08 10.00
CA VAL A 491 -8.79 -19.32 9.00
C VAL A 491 -8.88 -19.96 7.61
N GLN A 492 -8.79 -21.29 7.52
CA GLN A 492 -8.93 -22.02 6.26
C GLN A 492 -10.31 -21.81 5.64
N SER A 493 -11.38 -21.98 6.41
CA SER A 493 -12.75 -21.77 5.93
C SER A 493 -12.99 -20.31 5.52
N LEU A 494 -12.47 -19.34 6.28
CA LEU A 494 -12.51 -17.92 5.90
C LEU A 494 -11.73 -17.64 4.60
N SER A 495 -10.60 -18.31 4.39
CA SER A 495 -9.76 -18.13 3.19
C SER A 495 -10.41 -18.62 1.90
N ARG A 496 -11.41 -19.50 1.98
CA ARG A 496 -12.17 -19.99 0.82
C ARG A 496 -13.32 -19.08 0.43
N LEU A 497 -13.62 -18.05 1.22
CA LEU A 497 -14.67 -17.10 0.88
C LEU A 497 -14.18 -16.14 -0.21
N ASN A 498 -14.99 -15.96 -1.27
CA ASN A 498 -14.75 -14.96 -2.33
C ASN A 498 -14.79 -13.49 -1.84
N ARG A 499 -14.77 -13.25 -0.52
CA ARG A 499 -14.99 -11.95 0.16
C ARG A 499 -14.08 -11.75 1.38
N LEU A 500 -12.88 -12.32 1.33
CA LEU A 500 -11.87 -12.17 2.39
C LEU A 500 -11.63 -10.72 2.83
N SER A 501 -11.64 -9.77 1.89
CA SER A 501 -11.40 -8.34 2.15
C SER A 501 -12.48 -7.65 3.00
N SER A 502 -13.68 -8.23 3.14
CA SER A 502 -14.75 -7.69 3.99
C SER A 502 -14.78 -8.30 5.40
N CYS A 503 -13.89 -9.24 5.70
CA CYS A 503 -13.80 -9.91 7.00
C CYS A 503 -12.59 -9.40 7.81
N ARG A 504 -12.73 -9.29 9.13
CA ARG A 504 -11.65 -8.95 10.06
C ARG A 504 -11.61 -9.94 11.23
N LEU A 505 -10.53 -10.69 11.35
CA LEU A 505 -10.29 -11.68 12.40
C LEU A 505 -9.55 -11.07 13.59
N TRP A 506 -10.22 -11.06 14.74
CA TRP A 506 -9.68 -10.62 16.01
C TRP A 506 -9.51 -11.82 16.94
N ILE A 507 -8.34 -11.95 17.56
CA ILE A 507 -8.08 -13.02 18.53
C ILE A 507 -7.83 -12.37 19.89
N ALA A 508 -8.64 -12.75 20.87
CA ALA A 508 -8.53 -12.22 22.22
C ALA A 508 -7.90 -13.24 23.17
N THR A 509 -7.04 -12.74 24.05
CA THR A 509 -6.48 -13.44 25.21
C THR A 509 -6.68 -12.58 26.46
N GLN A 510 -6.36 -13.09 27.64
CA GLN A 510 -6.38 -12.36 28.91
C GLN A 510 -5.17 -12.67 29.79
N ASP A 511 -4.37 -11.68 30.13
CA ASP A 511 -3.16 -11.86 30.95
C ASP A 511 -2.13 -12.85 30.35
N SER A 512 -2.04 -12.90 29.02
CA SER A 512 -1.02 -13.69 28.30
C SER A 512 0.23 -12.89 27.91
N GLN A 513 0.16 -11.56 28.01
CA GLN A 513 1.24 -10.64 27.69
C GLN A 513 1.82 -10.01 28.94
N LEU A 514 3.15 -9.86 29.00
CA LEU A 514 3.79 -9.13 30.08
C LEU A 514 4.03 -7.67 29.67
N VAL A 515 3.39 -6.76 30.40
CA VAL A 515 3.28 -5.34 30.01
C VAL A 515 3.97 -4.42 31.03
N VAL A 516 3.86 -4.72 32.32
CA VAL A 516 4.43 -3.92 33.42
C VAL A 516 5.32 -4.77 34.33
N ALA A 517 6.21 -4.14 35.10
CA ALA A 517 7.18 -4.89 35.93
C ALA A 517 6.50 -5.81 36.98
N ASP A 518 5.28 -5.44 37.43
CA ASP A 518 4.50 -6.17 38.44
C ASP A 518 3.33 -6.98 37.84
N SER A 519 3.26 -7.17 36.51
CA SER A 519 2.16 -7.95 35.91
C SER A 519 2.26 -9.45 36.20
N SER A 520 1.11 -10.08 36.38
CA SER A 520 0.95 -11.52 36.36
C SER A 520 1.01 -12.06 34.93
N LEU A 521 1.02 -13.39 34.80
CA LEU A 521 0.91 -14.09 33.53
C LEU A 521 -0.01 -15.30 33.72
N SER A 522 -1.23 -15.07 34.23
CA SER A 522 -2.17 -16.14 34.54
C SER A 522 -2.70 -16.83 33.27
N GLY A 523 -2.71 -16.11 32.15
CA GLY A 523 -3.13 -16.58 30.84
C GLY A 523 -2.02 -17.25 30.04
N LEU A 524 -1.10 -18.00 30.66
CA LEU A 524 0.03 -18.63 29.98
C LEU A 524 -0.43 -19.68 28.95
N ALA A 525 -1.47 -20.46 29.24
CA ALA A 525 -1.92 -21.55 28.38
C ALA A 525 -2.44 -21.12 26.99
N GLN A 526 -2.87 -19.88 26.84
CA GLN A 526 -3.39 -19.30 25.59
C GLN A 526 -2.33 -18.53 24.79
N SER A 527 -1.10 -18.34 25.31
CA SER A 527 -0.12 -17.45 24.68
C SER A 527 0.37 -17.92 23.30
N PHE A 528 0.28 -19.22 22.99
CA PHE A 528 0.60 -19.75 21.66
C PHE A 528 -0.30 -19.16 20.55
N LEU A 529 -1.52 -18.70 20.89
CA LEU A 529 -2.43 -18.05 19.94
C LEU A 529 -1.86 -16.75 19.38
N TRP A 530 -1.04 -16.04 20.16
CA TRP A 530 -0.31 -14.87 19.66
C TRP A 530 0.67 -15.28 18.56
N GLY A 531 1.48 -16.32 18.79
CA GLY A 531 2.39 -16.87 17.79
C GLY A 531 1.68 -17.31 16.51
N MET A 532 0.52 -17.96 16.62
CA MET A 532 -0.31 -18.29 15.46
C MET A 532 -0.80 -17.04 14.73
N GLY A 533 -1.31 -16.06 15.48
CA GLY A 533 -1.79 -14.79 14.96
C GLY A 533 -0.73 -14.03 14.17
N LEU A 534 0.52 -14.03 14.63
CA LEU A 534 1.62 -13.38 13.90
C LEU A 534 1.79 -13.96 12.50
N THR A 535 1.75 -15.28 12.34
CA THR A 535 1.84 -15.91 11.01
C THR A 535 0.57 -15.69 10.19
N ILE A 536 -0.62 -15.81 10.79
CA ILE A 536 -1.90 -15.54 10.10
C ILE A 536 -1.90 -14.11 9.52
N SER A 537 -1.40 -13.13 10.28
CA SER A 537 -1.32 -11.73 9.85
C SER A 537 -0.46 -11.53 8.59
N LEU A 538 0.52 -12.40 8.35
CA LEU A 538 1.44 -12.33 7.21
C LEU A 538 0.95 -13.15 6.01
N GLU A 539 0.21 -14.23 6.25
CA GLU A 539 -0.33 -15.08 5.17
C GLU A 539 -1.67 -14.60 4.64
N TYR A 540 -2.49 -13.93 5.48
CA TYR A 540 -3.81 -13.40 5.13
C TYR A 540 -3.97 -11.94 5.64
N PRO A 541 -3.17 -10.98 5.14
CA PRO A 541 -3.20 -9.59 5.60
C PRO A 541 -4.57 -8.92 5.46
N GLU A 542 -5.36 -9.31 4.46
CA GLU A 542 -6.71 -8.82 4.18
C GLU A 542 -7.76 -9.31 5.18
N LEU A 543 -7.53 -10.48 5.79
CA LEU A 543 -8.42 -11.06 6.82
C LEU A 543 -8.10 -10.52 8.21
N TRP A 544 -6.90 -10.01 8.41
CA TRP A 544 -6.38 -9.73 9.75
C TRP A 544 -7.14 -8.59 10.43
N GLY A 545 -7.52 -8.77 11.71
CA GLY A 545 -8.09 -7.74 12.57
C GLY A 545 -7.04 -7.25 13.56
N GLY A 546 -6.60 -8.15 14.44
CA GLY A 546 -5.53 -7.92 15.42
C GLY A 546 -5.54 -8.91 16.59
N LEU A 547 -4.51 -8.83 17.43
CA LEU A 547 -4.36 -9.54 18.71
C LEU A 547 -4.66 -8.58 19.86
N ILE A 548 -5.53 -8.99 20.78
CA ILE A 548 -5.94 -8.19 21.95
C ILE A 548 -5.76 -9.01 23.22
N ASP A 549 -4.94 -8.55 24.15
CA ASP A 549 -4.78 -9.15 25.48
C ASP A 549 -5.45 -8.30 26.57
N LEU A 550 -6.50 -8.85 27.17
CA LEU A 550 -7.38 -8.19 28.12
C LEU A 550 -6.80 -8.20 29.54
N ASP A 551 -7.24 -7.23 30.35
CA ASP A 551 -6.89 -7.13 31.76
C ASP A 551 -7.65 -8.19 32.59
N PRO A 552 -6.98 -9.00 33.42
CA PRO A 552 -7.65 -9.96 34.30
C PRO A 552 -8.40 -9.32 35.48
N GLN A 553 -8.15 -8.04 35.79
CA GLN A 553 -8.71 -7.35 36.96
C GLN A 553 -10.01 -6.60 36.68
N VAL A 554 -10.46 -6.54 35.42
CA VAL A 554 -11.69 -5.85 35.02
C VAL A 554 -12.83 -6.84 34.80
N SER A 555 -14.08 -6.36 34.92
CA SER A 555 -15.26 -7.21 34.66
C SER A 555 -15.44 -7.48 33.17
N TRP A 556 -16.14 -8.57 32.84
CA TRP A 556 -16.45 -8.90 31.44
C TRP A 556 -17.26 -7.84 30.70
N ASP A 557 -18.14 -7.12 31.40
CA ASP A 557 -18.88 -5.99 30.81
C ASP A 557 -17.94 -4.82 30.42
N GLU A 558 -16.86 -4.62 31.18
CA GLU A 558 -15.85 -3.62 30.84
C GLU A 558 -14.94 -4.11 29.72
N SER A 559 -14.47 -5.36 29.79
CA SER A 559 -13.71 -6.00 28.72
C SER A 559 -14.46 -6.00 27.39
N SER A 560 -15.78 -6.22 27.40
CA SER A 560 -16.58 -6.20 26.17
C SER A 560 -16.67 -4.80 25.56
N ARG A 561 -16.77 -3.75 26.39
CA ARG A 561 -16.72 -2.35 25.94
C ARG A 561 -15.36 -2.01 25.33
N ILE A 562 -14.27 -2.38 26.02
CA ILE A 562 -12.90 -2.18 25.53
C ILE A 562 -12.71 -2.88 24.18
N LEU A 563 -13.13 -4.14 24.09
CA LEU A 563 -13.02 -4.94 22.88
C LEU A 563 -13.81 -4.33 21.72
N CYS A 564 -15.07 -3.93 21.94
CA CYS A 564 -15.85 -3.23 20.92
C CYS A 564 -15.17 -1.93 20.48
N THR A 565 -14.75 -1.08 21.42
CA THR A 565 -14.12 0.20 21.10
C THR A 565 -12.83 0.01 20.31
N GLU A 566 -11.96 -0.92 20.69
CA GLU A 566 -10.73 -1.20 19.94
C GLU A 566 -11.02 -1.69 18.52
N ILE A 567 -12.04 -2.54 18.35
CA ILE A 567 -12.44 -3.06 17.04
C ILE A 567 -13.09 -1.97 16.16
N ASP A 568 -13.83 -1.03 16.77
CA ASP A 568 -14.49 0.07 16.07
C ASP A 568 -13.49 1.14 15.62
N THR A 569 -12.51 1.46 16.46
CA THR A 569 -11.54 2.53 16.22
C THR A 569 -10.10 2.00 16.28
N PRO A 570 -9.67 1.17 15.31
CA PRO A 570 -8.31 0.65 15.30
C PRO A 570 -7.31 1.76 14.96
N GLU A 571 -6.40 2.08 15.88
CA GLU A 571 -5.38 3.13 15.72
C GLU A 571 -4.15 2.66 14.90
N GLY A 572 -4.35 1.82 13.88
CA GLY A 572 -3.29 1.23 13.05
C GLY A 572 -2.44 0.13 13.73
N GLU A 573 -2.68 -0.13 15.01
CA GLU A 573 -2.03 -1.19 15.79
C GLU A 573 -2.78 -2.51 15.69
N ASP A 574 -2.05 -3.62 15.73
CA ASP A 574 -2.63 -4.97 15.65
C ASP A 574 -2.13 -5.93 16.75
N ARG A 575 -1.40 -5.39 17.74
CA ARG A 575 -0.83 -6.11 18.89
C ARG A 575 -1.02 -5.31 20.16
N ILE A 576 -2.19 -5.46 20.77
CA ILE A 576 -2.64 -4.61 21.87
C ILE A 576 -2.74 -5.39 23.16
N ALA A 577 -2.33 -4.78 24.27
CA ALA A 577 -2.59 -5.29 25.61
C ALA A 577 -3.18 -4.19 26.50
N PHE A 578 -4.17 -4.53 27.32
CA PHE A 578 -4.81 -3.62 28.27
C PHE A 578 -4.44 -3.98 29.70
N ARG A 579 -3.95 -3.02 30.49
CA ARG A 579 -3.67 -3.16 31.93
C ARG A 579 -3.97 -1.87 32.68
N GLY A 580 -4.75 -1.93 33.76
CA GLY A 580 -5.03 -0.79 34.64
C GLY A 580 -5.56 0.43 33.88
N GLN A 581 -6.58 0.25 33.04
CA GLN A 581 -7.16 1.25 32.12
C GLN A 581 -6.21 1.80 31.04
N SER A 582 -4.97 1.32 30.96
CA SER A 582 -4.01 1.78 29.96
C SER A 582 -3.93 0.78 28.79
N ARG A 583 -3.82 1.33 27.59
CA ARG A 583 -3.60 0.61 26.32
C ARG A 583 -2.10 0.58 26.03
N TYR A 584 -1.57 -0.60 25.74
CA TYR A 584 -0.15 -0.84 25.46
C TYR A 584 0.00 -1.54 24.11
N VAL A 585 1.12 -1.25 23.44
CA VAL A 585 1.46 -1.78 22.12
C VAL A 585 2.89 -2.30 22.11
N GLN A 586 3.18 -3.24 21.22
CA GLN A 586 4.50 -3.86 21.13
C GLN A 586 5.41 -3.10 20.17
N ARG A 587 6.69 -2.92 20.55
CA ARG A 587 7.75 -2.34 19.70
C ARG A 587 9.03 -3.16 19.78
N LEU A 588 9.70 -3.32 18.64
CA LEU A 588 11.05 -3.90 18.58
C LEU A 588 12.08 -2.78 18.74
N VAL A 589 12.84 -2.80 19.84
CA VAL A 589 13.82 -1.76 20.16
C VAL A 589 15.25 -2.31 20.19
N LYS A 590 16.22 -1.45 19.88
CA LYS A 590 17.64 -1.76 20.08
C LYS A 590 17.93 -1.83 21.59
N PRO A 591 18.70 -2.83 22.05
CA PRO A 591 19.03 -2.95 23.48
C PRO A 591 19.86 -1.75 23.95
N ASP A 592 19.50 -1.17 25.10
CA ASP A 592 20.29 -0.10 25.74
C ASP A 592 21.66 -0.63 26.18
N ARG A 593 22.75 0.12 25.98
CA ARG A 593 24.13 -0.37 26.21
C ARG A 593 24.50 -0.49 27.69
N GLN A 594 23.69 0.04 28.61
CA GLN A 594 23.96 0.01 30.05
C GLN A 594 23.55 -1.33 30.66
N PHE A 595 24.49 -2.28 30.78
CA PHE A 595 24.25 -3.56 31.45
C PHE A 595 25.16 -3.74 32.67
N SER A 596 24.54 -3.84 33.85
CA SER A 596 25.22 -3.82 35.15
C SER A 596 24.95 -5.10 35.97
N ARG A 597 25.51 -6.23 35.53
CA ARG A 597 26.02 -7.35 36.36
C ARG A 597 26.37 -8.54 35.48
N SER A 598 27.61 -9.00 35.55
CA SER A 598 28.03 -10.28 34.97
C SER A 598 27.83 -11.37 36.01
N GLN A 599 26.98 -12.36 35.75
CA GLN A 599 26.94 -13.58 36.57
C GLN A 599 28.10 -14.50 36.19
N THR A 600 28.70 -15.16 37.17
CA THR A 600 29.73 -16.16 36.93
C THR A 600 29.07 -17.54 36.93
N LEU A 601 29.14 -18.25 35.81
CA LEU A 601 28.66 -19.63 35.70
C LEU A 601 29.69 -20.58 36.31
N ASP A 602 29.24 -21.53 37.12
CA ASP A 602 30.13 -22.58 37.65
C ASP A 602 30.46 -23.59 36.56
N ARG A 603 31.68 -23.53 36.01
CA ARG A 603 32.14 -24.42 34.94
C ARG A 603 32.35 -25.88 35.37
N ASN A 604 32.43 -26.14 36.69
CA ASN A 604 32.61 -27.46 37.25
C ASN A 604 31.29 -28.16 37.56
N ALA A 605 30.17 -27.44 37.47
CA ALA A 605 28.84 -27.99 37.66
C ALA A 605 28.31 -28.70 36.41
N THR A 606 27.20 -29.42 36.57
CA THR A 606 26.55 -30.16 35.48
C THR A 606 25.57 -29.25 34.73
N TYR A 607 25.58 -29.28 33.40
CA TYR A 607 24.63 -28.56 32.55
C TYR A 607 23.91 -29.50 31.60
N ILE A 608 22.61 -29.29 31.43
CA ILE A 608 21.78 -30.01 30.46
C ILE A 608 21.72 -29.20 29.16
N VAL A 609 21.94 -29.85 28.03
CA VAL A 609 21.55 -29.37 26.71
C VAL A 609 20.49 -30.33 26.18
N ALA A 610 19.27 -29.81 26.00
CA ALA A 610 18.09 -30.59 25.68
C ALA A 610 17.51 -30.20 24.31
N GLY A 611 17.34 -31.17 23.43
CA GLY A 611 16.79 -30.98 22.09
C GLY A 611 17.34 -32.00 21.09
N GLU A 612 17.07 -31.79 19.80
CA GLU A 612 17.55 -32.70 18.75
C GLU A 612 19.06 -32.57 18.54
N LEU A 613 19.73 -33.70 18.34
CA LEU A 613 21.19 -33.73 18.14
C LEU A 613 21.60 -33.16 16.78
N GLY A 614 20.74 -33.29 15.76
CA GLY A 614 20.93 -32.64 14.45
C GLY A 614 20.65 -31.14 14.47
N GLY A 615 20.11 -30.62 15.58
CA GLY A 615 19.80 -29.21 15.79
C GLY A 615 20.95 -28.42 16.43
N LEU A 616 20.59 -27.45 17.28
CA LEU A 616 21.55 -26.61 17.99
C LEU A 616 22.24 -27.30 19.18
N SER A 617 21.76 -28.47 19.60
CA SER A 617 22.27 -29.16 20.78
C SER A 617 23.77 -29.46 20.71
N LEU A 618 24.25 -30.08 19.62
CA LEU A 618 25.67 -30.40 19.46
C LEU A 618 26.55 -29.16 19.27
N PRO A 619 26.19 -28.17 18.42
CA PRO A 619 26.94 -26.92 18.33
C PRO A 619 27.06 -26.14 19.65
N ILE A 620 25.98 -26.11 20.46
CA ILE A 620 26.01 -25.49 21.79
C ILE A 620 26.93 -26.28 22.71
N THR A 621 26.88 -27.62 22.66
CA THR A 621 27.74 -28.49 23.47
C THR A 621 29.21 -28.30 23.13
N GLU A 622 29.55 -28.25 21.84
CA GLU A 622 30.90 -27.93 21.36
C GLU A 622 31.37 -26.56 21.89
N TRP A 623 30.50 -25.55 21.79
CA TRP A 623 30.78 -24.23 22.34
C TRP A 623 31.00 -24.27 23.87
N MET A 624 30.17 -24.99 24.62
CA MET A 624 30.31 -25.14 26.07
C MET A 624 31.64 -25.80 26.44
N VAL A 625 32.04 -26.86 25.75
CA VAL A 625 33.36 -27.50 25.97
C VAL A 625 34.49 -26.50 25.70
N ALA A 626 34.40 -25.71 24.63
CA ALA A 626 35.36 -24.65 24.33
C ALA A 626 35.40 -23.53 25.39
N GLN A 627 34.28 -23.22 26.03
CA GLN A 627 34.20 -22.25 27.13
C GLN A 627 34.65 -22.78 28.51
N GLY A 628 35.06 -24.05 28.56
CA GLY A 628 35.59 -24.68 29.77
C GLY A 628 34.59 -25.48 30.59
N PHE A 629 33.35 -25.67 30.12
CA PHE A 629 32.41 -26.60 30.76
C PHE A 629 32.88 -28.04 30.55
N ARG A 630 32.74 -28.88 31.58
CA ARG A 630 33.29 -30.24 31.56
C ARG A 630 32.29 -31.33 31.89
N ASP A 631 31.17 -31.04 32.55
CA ASP A 631 30.14 -32.05 32.84
C ASP A 631 28.83 -31.65 32.15
N LEU A 632 28.50 -32.36 31.06
CA LEU A 632 27.38 -32.05 30.18
C LEU A 632 26.46 -33.26 30.04
N VAL A 633 25.16 -33.02 30.16
CA VAL A 633 24.10 -34.00 29.92
C VAL A 633 23.37 -33.60 28.65
N LEU A 634 23.47 -34.43 27.62
CA LEU A 634 22.67 -34.30 26.41
C LEU A 634 21.37 -35.07 26.59
N ILE A 635 20.23 -34.40 26.43
CA ILE A 635 18.92 -35.06 26.39
C ILE A 635 18.33 -34.91 24.99
N SER A 636 18.05 -36.05 24.35
CA SER A 636 17.48 -36.10 23.01
C SER A 636 16.45 -37.23 22.92
N PRO A 637 15.33 -37.07 22.19
CA PRO A 637 14.41 -38.19 21.93
C PRO A 637 15.04 -39.25 21.01
N GLU A 638 16.00 -38.83 20.19
CA GLU A 638 16.64 -39.65 19.16
C GLU A 638 18.01 -40.16 19.59
N GLN A 639 18.36 -41.35 19.11
CA GLN A 639 19.70 -41.91 19.22
C GLN A 639 20.66 -41.17 18.26
N PRO A 640 21.94 -40.99 18.63
CA PRO A 640 22.91 -40.30 17.80
C PRO A 640 23.25 -41.10 16.56
N SER A 641 23.30 -40.44 15.41
CA SER A 641 23.86 -41.01 14.18
C SER A 641 25.35 -41.35 14.34
N PRO A 642 25.96 -42.15 13.44
CA PRO A 642 27.39 -42.43 13.49
C PRO A 642 28.26 -41.18 13.51
N ASP A 643 27.91 -40.16 12.72
CA ASP A 643 28.64 -38.89 12.66
C ASP A 643 28.47 -38.07 13.94
N GLN A 644 27.26 -38.04 14.50
CA GLN A 644 26.99 -37.38 15.78
C GLN A 644 27.73 -38.07 16.93
N ASN A 645 27.79 -39.40 16.94
CA ASN A 645 28.60 -40.15 17.90
C ASN A 645 30.09 -39.82 17.76
N ALA A 646 30.61 -39.72 16.53
CA ALA A 646 31.99 -39.33 16.29
C ALA A 646 32.29 -37.93 16.84
N GLN A 647 31.37 -36.97 16.65
CA GLN A 647 31.48 -35.63 17.23
C GLN A 647 31.45 -35.64 18.76
N ILE A 648 30.54 -36.39 19.37
CA ILE A 648 30.47 -36.54 20.83
C ILE A 648 31.77 -37.14 21.38
N ASN A 649 32.30 -38.19 20.75
CA ASN A 649 33.57 -38.81 21.13
C ASN A 649 34.74 -37.84 21.00
N GLN A 650 34.75 -36.99 19.97
CA GLN A 650 35.77 -35.94 19.81
C GLN A 650 35.72 -34.94 20.95
N LEU A 651 34.53 -34.51 21.38
CA LEU A 651 34.37 -33.62 22.54
C LEU A 651 34.80 -34.30 23.85
N GLN A 652 34.52 -35.59 24.00
CA GLN A 652 34.99 -36.37 25.16
C GLN A 652 36.52 -36.47 25.19
N ASN A 653 37.17 -36.64 24.03
CA ASN A 653 38.63 -36.63 23.92
C ASN A 653 39.25 -35.26 24.26
N GLN A 654 38.48 -34.17 24.22
CA GLN A 654 38.90 -32.84 24.69
C GLN A 654 38.75 -32.66 26.22
N GLY A 655 38.36 -33.73 26.93
CA GLY A 655 38.26 -33.76 28.39
C GLY A 655 36.87 -33.43 28.94
N ALA A 656 35.83 -33.39 28.10
CA ALA A 656 34.46 -33.25 28.55
C ALA A 656 33.85 -34.61 28.93
N LEU A 657 33.16 -34.67 30.06
CA LEU A 657 32.27 -35.77 30.41
C LEU A 657 30.89 -35.45 29.80
N ILE A 658 30.53 -36.19 28.73
CA ILE A 658 29.24 -36.04 28.06
C ILE A 658 28.41 -37.30 28.33
N ARG A 659 27.26 -37.13 28.98
CA ARG A 659 26.27 -38.19 29.22
C ARG A 659 25.08 -37.98 28.28
N LEU A 660 24.82 -38.96 27.42
CA LEU A 660 23.65 -38.92 26.55
C LEU A 660 22.51 -39.70 27.19
N ILE A 661 21.36 -39.05 27.37
CA ILE A 661 20.15 -39.65 27.89
C ILE A 661 19.08 -39.56 26.80
N GLN A 662 18.62 -40.72 26.33
CA GLN A 662 17.47 -40.77 25.44
C GLN A 662 16.19 -40.52 26.24
N ALA A 663 15.48 -39.44 25.94
CA ALA A 663 14.18 -39.14 26.54
C ALA A 663 13.38 -38.15 25.69
N ASP A 664 12.06 -38.36 25.61
CA ASP A 664 11.10 -37.38 25.13
C ASP A 664 10.60 -36.52 26.30
N LEU A 665 11.01 -35.25 26.30
CA LEU A 665 10.68 -34.31 27.38
C LEU A 665 9.20 -33.90 27.40
N THR A 666 8.40 -34.26 26.39
CA THR A 666 6.95 -34.05 26.41
C THR A 666 6.24 -34.96 27.43
N GLY A 667 6.81 -36.14 27.71
CA GLY A 667 6.27 -37.10 28.67
C GLY A 667 6.74 -36.81 30.10
N TRP A 668 5.80 -36.53 31.01
CA TRP A 668 6.14 -36.21 32.40
C TRP A 668 6.90 -37.35 33.12
N GLU A 669 6.51 -38.61 32.88
CA GLU A 669 7.17 -39.78 33.47
C GLU A 669 8.64 -39.89 33.02
N GLU A 670 8.91 -39.58 31.75
CA GLU A 670 10.27 -39.57 31.23
C GLU A 670 11.11 -38.48 31.86
N VAL A 671 10.56 -37.26 32.00
CA VAL A 671 11.24 -36.17 32.70
C VAL A 671 11.55 -36.56 34.15
N GLN A 672 10.60 -37.17 34.86
CA GLN A 672 10.84 -37.66 36.23
C GLN A 672 11.95 -38.71 36.28
N ARG A 673 11.96 -39.66 35.33
CA ARG A 673 13.00 -40.68 35.22
C ARG A 673 14.38 -40.05 35.02
N VAL A 674 14.51 -39.10 34.09
CA VAL A 674 15.78 -38.42 33.81
C VAL A 674 16.29 -37.70 35.06
N PHE A 675 15.44 -36.91 35.73
CA PHE A 675 15.87 -36.16 36.90
C PHE A 675 16.14 -37.06 38.13
N ALA A 676 15.43 -38.17 38.28
CA ALA A 676 15.74 -39.17 39.31
C ALA A 676 17.11 -39.83 39.08
N GLU A 677 17.50 -40.05 37.82
CA GLU A 677 18.82 -40.52 37.45
C GLU A 677 19.92 -39.48 37.78
N LEU A 678 19.69 -38.20 37.49
CA LEU A 678 20.62 -37.12 37.86
C LEU A 678 20.82 -37.02 39.39
N ASP A 679 19.74 -37.14 40.15
CA ASP A 679 19.77 -37.08 41.62
C ASP A 679 20.46 -38.30 42.23
N ARG A 680 20.19 -39.50 41.70
CA ARG A 680 20.86 -40.75 42.10
C ARG A 680 22.37 -40.65 41.90
N ASP A 681 22.79 -40.08 40.77
CA ASP A 681 24.20 -39.91 40.40
C ASP A 681 24.84 -38.69 41.10
N ARG A 682 24.06 -37.94 41.91
CA ARG A 682 24.48 -36.75 42.68
C ARG A 682 25.13 -35.66 41.82
N LEU A 683 24.60 -35.46 40.61
CA LEU A 683 25.11 -34.45 39.68
C LEU A 683 24.64 -33.05 40.10
N PRO A 684 25.54 -32.08 40.38
CA PRO A 684 25.17 -30.73 40.77
C PRO A 684 24.67 -29.93 39.56
N LEU A 685 23.41 -30.14 39.17
CA LEU A 685 22.78 -29.44 38.05
C LEU A 685 22.69 -27.94 38.31
N LYS A 686 23.35 -27.14 37.47
CA LYS A 686 23.35 -25.67 37.55
C LYS A 686 22.81 -24.96 36.33
N GLY A 687 22.63 -25.64 35.20
CA GLY A 687 21.98 -24.99 34.07
C GLY A 687 21.31 -25.90 33.08
N ILE A 688 20.35 -25.34 32.36
CA ILE A 688 19.60 -26.01 31.30
C ILE A 688 19.56 -25.09 30.09
N ILE A 689 19.92 -25.63 28.92
CA ILE A 689 19.74 -25.00 27.63
C ILE A 689 18.79 -25.89 26.82
N TYR A 690 17.59 -25.39 26.56
CA TYR A 690 16.59 -26.04 25.72
C TYR A 690 16.69 -25.46 24.31
N THR A 691 16.72 -26.33 23.31
CA THR A 691 16.79 -25.93 21.90
C THR A 691 15.53 -26.34 21.17
N PHE A 692 14.96 -25.39 20.42
CA PHE A 692 13.87 -25.64 19.49
C PHE A 692 14.25 -26.64 18.39
N LYS A 693 13.24 -27.35 17.90
CA LYS A 693 13.28 -28.06 16.62
C LYS A 693 12.81 -27.11 15.52
N LEU A 694 13.45 -27.19 14.36
CA LEU A 694 13.06 -26.40 13.18
C LEU A 694 11.90 -27.10 12.46
N SER A 695 10.82 -26.34 12.27
CA SER A 695 9.70 -26.75 11.43
C SER A 695 9.96 -26.45 9.95
N ASN A 696 9.33 -27.24 9.07
CA ASN A 696 9.26 -26.97 7.64
C ASN A 696 8.51 -25.67 7.36
N ILE A 697 8.84 -25.02 6.25
CA ILE A 697 8.10 -23.84 5.76
C ILE A 697 6.88 -24.34 4.98
N THR A 698 5.71 -24.28 5.61
CA THR A 698 4.46 -24.74 5.01
C THR A 698 3.37 -23.69 5.22
N ARG A 699 2.85 -23.14 4.12
CA ARG A 699 1.70 -22.22 4.17
C ARG A 699 0.48 -22.90 4.77
N ILE A 700 -0.41 -22.10 5.34
CA ILE A 700 -1.69 -22.53 5.87
C ILE A 700 -2.51 -23.13 4.71
N THR A 701 -2.53 -24.46 4.63
CA THR A 701 -3.21 -25.25 3.60
C THR A 701 -3.87 -26.47 4.25
N GLU A 702 -4.80 -27.13 3.56
CA GLU A 702 -5.54 -28.29 4.08
C GLU A 702 -4.62 -29.44 4.55
N LYS A 703 -3.43 -29.59 3.95
CA LYS A 703 -2.46 -30.66 4.29
C LYS A 703 -1.70 -30.42 5.60
N LEU A 704 -1.75 -29.23 6.18
CA LEU A 704 -0.94 -28.83 7.35
C LEU A 704 -1.34 -29.53 8.67
N PHE A 705 -2.51 -30.17 8.72
CA PHE A 705 -3.15 -30.62 9.95
C PHE A 705 -2.41 -31.74 10.71
N SER A 706 -1.96 -32.79 10.02
CA SER A 706 -1.30 -33.93 10.67
C SER A 706 0.08 -33.57 11.24
N GLU A 707 0.73 -32.55 10.67
CA GLU A 707 2.04 -32.06 11.08
C GLU A 707 1.95 -31.05 12.24
N LEU A 708 0.86 -30.27 12.29
CA LEU A 708 0.62 -29.24 13.32
C LEU A 708 0.60 -29.81 14.74
N LYS A 709 0.02 -30.99 14.92
CA LYS A 709 -0.14 -31.59 16.24
C LYS A 709 1.20 -31.94 16.87
N MET A 710 2.08 -32.67 16.19
CA MET A 710 3.30 -33.17 16.86
C MET A 710 4.28 -32.05 17.22
N GLU A 711 4.47 -31.06 16.34
CA GLU A 711 5.53 -30.06 16.48
C GLU A 711 5.22 -29.02 17.58
N VAL A 712 3.98 -28.51 17.59
CA VAL A 712 3.52 -27.55 18.60
C VAL A 712 3.54 -28.19 20.00
N HIS A 713 3.15 -29.47 20.11
CA HIS A 713 3.19 -30.19 21.38
C HIS A 713 4.61 -30.38 21.90
N ARG A 714 5.57 -30.68 21.01
CA ARG A 714 6.96 -30.99 21.38
C ARG A 714 7.66 -29.83 22.06
N GLY A 715 7.59 -28.63 21.48
CA GLY A 715 8.24 -27.45 22.04
C GLY A 715 7.56 -26.94 23.33
N MET A 716 6.22 -26.98 23.37
CA MET A 716 5.46 -26.44 24.50
C MET A 716 5.52 -27.32 25.75
N LEU A 717 5.23 -28.61 25.62
CA LEU A 717 5.21 -29.54 26.75
C LEU A 717 6.61 -29.78 27.31
N GLY A 718 7.62 -29.89 26.43
CA GLY A 718 9.00 -30.11 26.83
C GLY A 718 9.52 -29.04 27.79
N LEU A 719 9.36 -27.77 27.42
CA LEU A 719 9.84 -26.66 28.24
C LEU A 719 9.00 -26.48 29.52
N TRP A 720 7.69 -26.71 29.46
CA TRP A 720 6.83 -26.69 30.65
C TRP A 720 7.21 -27.76 31.67
N ASN A 721 7.46 -28.99 31.22
CA ASN A 721 7.89 -30.07 32.12
C ASN A 721 9.26 -29.78 32.74
N LEU A 722 10.21 -29.27 31.95
CA LEU A 722 11.50 -28.80 32.47
C LEU A 722 11.32 -27.66 33.48
N HIS A 723 10.39 -26.74 33.24
CA HIS A 723 10.06 -25.70 34.21
C HIS A 723 9.60 -26.32 35.53
N ARG A 724 8.58 -27.19 35.50
CA ARG A 724 7.97 -27.82 36.68
C ARG A 724 8.97 -28.61 37.53
N ILE A 725 9.78 -29.47 36.91
CA ILE A 725 10.74 -30.32 37.65
C ILE A 725 11.91 -29.53 38.25
N THR A 726 12.13 -28.28 37.80
CA THR A 726 13.26 -27.43 38.22
C THR A 726 12.87 -26.22 39.08
N GLN A 727 11.59 -26.05 39.43
CA GLN A 727 11.13 -24.89 40.23
C GLN A 727 11.85 -24.75 41.57
N ASN A 728 12.18 -25.88 42.21
CA ASN A 728 12.85 -25.93 43.51
C ASN A 728 14.37 -26.12 43.41
N ARG A 729 14.97 -25.92 42.22
CA ARG A 729 16.42 -26.06 42.00
C ARG A 729 17.06 -24.69 41.77
N GLU A 730 18.18 -24.45 42.45
CA GLU A 730 18.99 -23.24 42.25
C GLU A 730 19.86 -23.35 41.00
N LEU A 731 19.30 -22.97 39.85
CA LEU A 731 20.00 -22.88 38.56
C LEU A 731 20.68 -21.52 38.36
N ASP A 732 21.90 -21.55 37.85
CA ASP A 732 22.65 -20.40 37.36
C ASP A 732 22.07 -19.88 36.04
N CYS A 733 21.62 -20.79 35.17
CA CYS A 733 20.95 -20.44 33.91
C CYS A 733 19.81 -21.41 33.52
N PHE A 734 18.76 -20.86 32.91
CA PHE A 734 17.73 -21.61 32.20
C PHE A 734 17.47 -20.90 30.88
N VAL A 735 17.93 -21.47 29.77
CA VAL A 735 17.95 -20.81 28.46
C VAL A 735 17.00 -21.51 27.51
N ASN A 736 16.07 -20.75 26.91
CA ASN A 736 15.29 -21.17 25.75
C ASN A 736 15.94 -20.60 24.49
N CYS A 737 16.45 -21.47 23.62
CA CYS A 737 16.71 -21.08 22.23
C CYS A 737 15.38 -21.16 21.49
N SER A 738 14.92 -20.02 21.02
CA SER A 738 13.66 -19.77 20.32
C SER A 738 13.96 -19.24 18.92
N SER A 739 12.93 -18.92 18.13
CA SER A 739 13.06 -18.34 16.79
C SER A 739 12.64 -16.88 16.75
N LEU A 740 13.12 -16.15 15.74
CA LEU A 740 12.58 -14.84 15.37
C LEU A 740 11.08 -14.91 14.99
N ALA A 741 10.56 -16.09 14.65
CA ALA A 741 9.17 -16.33 14.29
C ALA A 741 8.19 -15.93 15.42
N SER A 742 8.56 -16.09 16.69
CA SER A 742 7.72 -15.65 17.82
C SER A 742 7.75 -14.14 18.06
N VAL A 743 8.65 -13.40 17.40
CA VAL A 743 8.77 -11.95 17.56
C VAL A 743 8.10 -11.21 16.40
N VAL A 744 8.55 -11.46 15.18
CA VAL A 744 8.03 -10.75 13.99
C VAL A 744 6.94 -11.53 13.26
N GLY A 745 6.82 -12.85 13.48
CA GLY A 745 6.02 -13.73 12.63
C GLY A 745 6.77 -14.06 11.34
N LEU A 746 6.54 -15.26 10.81
CA LEU A 746 7.06 -15.67 9.49
C LEU A 746 5.99 -16.43 8.72
N SER A 747 5.81 -16.06 7.44
CA SER A 747 4.93 -16.77 6.51
C SER A 747 5.44 -18.21 6.30
N GLY A 748 4.54 -19.17 6.44
CA GLY A 748 4.79 -20.60 6.39
C GLY A 748 5.28 -21.21 7.71
N GLN A 749 5.25 -20.46 8.83
CA GLN A 749 5.83 -20.90 10.11
C GLN A 749 4.85 -20.87 11.30
N ILE A 750 3.56 -21.12 11.06
CA ILE A 750 2.54 -21.03 12.12
C ILE A 750 2.83 -21.99 13.30
N GLN A 751 3.35 -23.19 13.02
CA GLN A 751 3.73 -24.19 14.02
C GLN A 751 4.89 -23.69 14.90
N GLN A 752 5.96 -23.24 14.24
CA GLN A 752 7.14 -22.71 14.90
C GLN A 752 6.79 -21.49 15.74
N GLY A 753 6.07 -20.53 15.15
CA GLY A 753 5.63 -19.30 15.81
C GLY A 753 4.81 -19.58 17.06
N ALA A 754 3.82 -20.48 17.00
CA ALA A 754 3.00 -20.86 18.14
C ALA A 754 3.82 -21.49 19.28
N SER A 755 4.65 -22.48 18.94
CA SER A 755 5.48 -23.22 19.90
C SER A 755 6.49 -22.32 20.61
N ASP A 756 7.22 -21.52 19.83
CA ASP A 756 8.24 -20.62 20.34
C ASP A 756 7.64 -19.49 21.17
N TYR A 757 6.49 -18.94 20.78
CA TYR A 757 5.83 -17.88 21.55
C TYR A 757 5.41 -18.38 22.94
N PHE A 758 4.87 -19.60 23.04
CA PHE A 758 4.58 -20.19 24.34
C PHE A 758 5.83 -20.49 25.14
N ALA A 759 6.88 -21.04 24.51
CA ALA A 759 8.14 -21.31 25.16
C ALA A 759 8.76 -20.02 25.76
N ASP A 760 8.71 -18.92 25.01
CA ASP A 760 9.12 -17.59 25.46
C ASP A 760 8.29 -17.13 26.66
N SER A 761 6.99 -17.37 26.63
CA SER A 761 6.05 -17.04 27.72
C SER A 761 6.35 -17.86 28.99
N VAL A 762 6.72 -19.15 28.88
CA VAL A 762 7.12 -19.98 30.02
C VAL A 762 8.39 -19.44 30.67
N VAL A 763 9.37 -19.01 29.87
CA VAL A 763 10.58 -18.37 30.38
C VAL A 763 10.25 -17.03 31.05
N ARG A 764 9.34 -16.24 30.48
CA ARG A 764 8.88 -14.99 31.10
C ARG A 764 8.19 -15.25 32.44
N TYR A 765 7.33 -16.27 32.51
CA TYR A 765 6.71 -16.72 33.75
C TYR A 765 7.76 -17.11 34.80
N ARG A 766 8.82 -17.85 34.42
CA ARG A 766 9.96 -18.14 35.32
C ARG A 766 10.60 -16.87 35.89
N GLN A 767 10.80 -15.86 35.05
CA GLN A 767 11.42 -14.61 35.46
C GLN A 767 10.57 -13.88 36.51
N ILE A 768 9.24 -13.85 36.34
CA ILE A 768 8.29 -13.28 37.31
C ILE A 768 8.39 -13.99 38.67
N GLN A 769 8.57 -15.32 38.66
CA GLN A 769 8.79 -16.12 39.88
C GLN A 769 10.19 -15.94 40.50
N GLY A 770 11.02 -15.01 39.98
CA GLY A 770 12.39 -14.78 40.45
C GLY A 770 13.40 -15.86 40.06
N LEU A 771 12.99 -16.84 39.25
CA LEU A 771 13.84 -17.92 38.76
C LEU A 771 14.73 -17.43 37.60
N SER A 772 15.79 -18.18 37.29
CA SER A 772 16.54 -17.94 36.05
C SER A 772 15.66 -18.24 34.83
N GLY A 773 15.78 -17.40 33.81
CA GLY A 773 15.12 -17.58 32.53
C GLY A 773 15.69 -16.63 31.48
N LEU A 774 16.22 -17.14 30.39
CA LEU A 774 16.76 -16.37 29.27
C LEU A 774 16.16 -16.90 27.97
N THR A 775 15.65 -16.02 27.12
CA THR A 775 15.16 -16.37 25.79
C THR A 775 16.04 -15.73 24.72
N LEU A 776 16.47 -16.53 23.74
CA LEU A 776 17.18 -16.07 22.55
C LEU A 776 16.36 -16.42 21.32
N ASN A 777 15.73 -15.42 20.70
CA ASN A 777 14.94 -15.56 19.48
C ASN A 777 15.88 -15.49 18.27
N TRP A 778 16.36 -16.65 17.81
CA TRP A 778 17.38 -16.75 16.78
C TRP A 778 16.85 -16.46 15.38
N GLY A 779 17.69 -15.76 14.62
CA GLY A 779 17.66 -15.61 13.18
C GLY A 779 17.84 -16.94 12.45
N VAL A 780 17.97 -16.87 11.12
CA VAL A 780 18.48 -17.99 10.34
C VAL A 780 19.95 -18.22 10.73
N LEU A 781 20.32 -19.43 11.14
CA LEU A 781 21.68 -19.77 11.56
C LEU A 781 22.38 -20.58 10.46
N SER A 782 23.64 -20.23 10.13
CA SER A 782 24.47 -21.00 9.19
C SER A 782 25.08 -22.27 9.80
N VAL A 783 24.73 -22.59 11.05
CA VAL A 783 25.32 -23.67 11.82
C VAL A 783 24.72 -25.01 11.36
N GLY A 784 25.53 -26.07 11.24
CA GLY A 784 25.07 -27.46 11.24
C GLY A 784 24.14 -27.91 10.11
N ASN A 785 24.08 -27.22 8.97
CA ASN A 785 23.11 -27.48 7.89
C ASN A 785 21.65 -27.55 8.39
N LEU A 786 21.32 -26.71 9.38
CA LEU A 786 19.98 -26.64 10.00
C LEU A 786 18.85 -26.38 9.00
N ARG A 787 19.18 -25.76 7.86
CA ARG A 787 18.28 -25.51 6.72
C ARG A 787 19.00 -25.80 5.40
N GLY A 788 18.24 -26.22 4.40
CA GLY A 788 18.77 -26.42 3.04
C GLY A 788 19.12 -25.10 2.34
N GLU A 789 20.00 -25.15 1.34
CA GLU A 789 20.43 -23.96 0.58
C GLU A 789 19.26 -23.18 -0.05
N THR A 790 18.23 -23.89 -0.51
CA THR A 790 17.00 -23.30 -1.05
C THR A 790 16.28 -22.44 -0.01
N GLU A 791 16.10 -22.95 1.21
CA GLU A 791 15.41 -22.20 2.27
C GLU A 791 16.23 -20.97 2.72
N LEU A 792 17.55 -21.11 2.82
CA LEU A 792 18.45 -19.99 3.15
C LEU A 792 18.34 -18.88 2.09
N THR A 793 18.23 -19.26 0.82
CA THR A 793 18.05 -18.33 -0.29
C THR A 793 16.71 -17.60 -0.19
N GLU A 794 15.62 -18.32 0.12
CA GLU A 794 14.29 -17.73 0.31
C GLU A 794 14.25 -16.74 1.49
N PHE A 795 14.91 -17.05 2.60
CA PHE A 795 15.04 -16.10 3.71
C PHE A 795 15.81 -14.85 3.33
N LYS A 796 16.93 -15.02 2.60
CA LYS A 796 17.75 -13.90 2.14
C LYS A 796 16.99 -12.99 1.19
N LYS A 797 16.17 -13.53 0.28
CA LYS A 797 15.27 -12.75 -0.60
C LYS A 797 14.30 -11.87 0.20
N ARG A 798 13.93 -12.28 1.41
CA ARG A 798 13.07 -11.52 2.32
C ARG A 798 13.85 -10.61 3.28
N GLY A 799 15.16 -10.47 3.11
CA GLY A 799 16.02 -9.64 3.97
C GLY A 799 16.44 -10.32 5.28
N VAL A 800 16.20 -11.62 5.46
CA VAL A 800 16.67 -12.38 6.64
C VAL A 800 17.94 -13.15 6.26
N CYS A 801 19.09 -12.67 6.72
CA CYS A 801 20.39 -13.24 6.40
C CYS A 801 20.79 -14.35 7.38
N ALA A 802 21.61 -15.29 6.88
CA ALA A 802 22.17 -16.35 7.70
C ALA A 802 23.25 -15.79 8.64
N LEU A 803 23.00 -15.88 9.94
CA LEU A 803 23.95 -15.54 10.99
C LEU A 803 25.10 -16.54 11.04
N SER A 804 26.32 -16.01 11.07
CA SER A 804 27.53 -16.82 11.22
C SER A 804 27.59 -17.53 12.58
N THR A 805 28.22 -18.71 12.59
CA THR A 805 28.50 -19.49 13.80
C THR A 805 29.25 -18.67 14.86
N ASP A 806 30.20 -17.83 14.46
CA ASP A 806 31.01 -17.03 15.39
C ASP A 806 30.18 -15.93 16.04
N THR A 807 29.33 -15.25 15.28
CA THR A 807 28.39 -14.24 15.81
C THR A 807 27.40 -14.88 16.79
N ALA A 808 26.90 -16.08 16.47
CA ALA A 808 26.00 -16.83 17.36
C ALA A 808 26.70 -17.22 18.67
N LYS A 809 27.91 -17.80 18.60
CA LYS A 809 28.73 -18.18 19.77
C LYS A 809 29.05 -16.96 20.65
N LEU A 810 29.41 -15.83 20.04
CA LEU A 810 29.69 -14.58 20.75
C LEU A 810 28.45 -14.04 21.48
N THR A 811 27.30 -14.06 20.81
CA THR A 811 26.04 -13.57 21.38
C THR A 811 25.56 -14.45 22.53
N LEU A 812 25.63 -15.78 22.37
CA LEU A 812 25.33 -16.74 23.43
C LEU A 812 26.22 -16.49 24.67
N THR A 813 27.52 -16.26 24.46
CA THR A 813 28.47 -15.94 25.54
C THR A 813 28.06 -14.69 26.30
N ARG A 814 27.67 -13.62 25.60
CA ARG A 814 27.24 -12.36 26.21
C ARG A 814 25.92 -12.50 26.96
N MET A 815 24.98 -13.25 26.40
CA MET A 815 23.65 -13.38 26.97
C MET A 815 23.62 -14.31 28.19
N LEU A 816 24.47 -15.34 28.23
CA LEU A 816 24.62 -16.23 29.38
C LEU A 816 25.21 -15.57 30.62
N GLN A 817 25.77 -14.36 30.50
CA GLN A 817 26.17 -13.53 31.65
C GLN A 817 24.98 -12.87 32.35
N ARG A 818 23.75 -13.05 31.83
CA ARG A 818 22.51 -12.49 32.38
C ARG A 818 21.69 -13.59 33.05
N LYS A 819 21.09 -13.25 34.20
CA LYS A 819 20.17 -14.15 34.93
C LYS A 819 18.78 -14.20 34.29
N GLN A 820 18.34 -13.07 33.73
CA GLN A 820 17.01 -12.88 33.12
C GLN A 820 17.09 -12.02 31.85
N GLY A 821 16.19 -12.26 30.89
CA GLY A 821 16.03 -11.42 29.69
C GLY A 821 15.47 -12.18 28.48
N GLN A 822 15.09 -11.42 27.45
CA GLN A 822 14.72 -11.93 26.13
C GLN A 822 15.39 -11.05 25.08
N ALA A 823 15.95 -11.63 24.01
CA ALA A 823 16.49 -10.87 22.91
C ALA A 823 16.30 -11.61 21.58
N MET A 824 15.95 -10.83 20.55
CA MET A 824 16.05 -11.27 19.17
C MET A 824 17.47 -11.10 18.66
N VAL A 825 18.00 -12.16 18.05
CA VAL A 825 19.36 -12.22 17.51
C VAL A 825 19.25 -12.67 16.06
N ALA A 826 19.17 -11.73 15.13
CA ALA A 826 19.05 -11.98 13.70
C ALA A 826 19.93 -11.02 12.91
N ASP A 827 20.44 -11.48 11.76
CA ASP A 827 21.05 -10.63 10.75
C ASP A 827 19.95 -10.25 9.75
N ILE A 828 19.55 -8.98 9.76
CA ILE A 828 18.42 -8.51 8.96
C ILE A 828 18.87 -7.32 8.12
N ASP A 829 18.68 -7.45 6.82
CA ASP A 829 18.69 -6.32 5.91
C ASP A 829 17.37 -5.58 6.03
N TRP A 830 17.34 -4.55 6.87
CA TRP A 830 16.14 -3.77 7.14
C TRP A 830 15.62 -3.04 5.89
N SER A 831 16.47 -2.74 4.90
CA SER A 831 16.07 -2.09 3.66
C SER A 831 15.19 -2.99 2.78
N ILE A 832 15.33 -4.31 2.93
CA ILE A 832 14.51 -5.32 2.25
C ILE A 832 13.38 -5.80 3.16
N PHE A 833 13.70 -6.14 4.41
CA PHE A 833 12.74 -6.77 5.33
C PHE A 833 11.61 -5.82 5.71
N LYS A 834 11.89 -4.56 6.06
CA LYS A 834 10.87 -3.64 6.59
C LYS A 834 9.78 -3.30 5.55
N PRO A 835 10.09 -2.92 4.29
CA PRO A 835 9.07 -2.68 3.27
C PRO A 835 8.23 -3.93 2.94
N LEU A 836 8.88 -5.11 2.83
CA LEU A 836 8.17 -6.37 2.60
C LEU A 836 7.28 -6.75 3.80
N TYR A 837 7.76 -6.51 5.01
CA TYR A 837 7.03 -6.77 6.24
C TYR A 837 5.84 -5.85 6.42
N GLU A 838 5.86 -4.63 5.89
CA GLU A 838 4.75 -3.65 5.97
C GLU A 838 3.89 -3.67 4.69
N MET A 839 4.14 -4.63 3.79
CA MET A 839 3.39 -4.77 2.54
C MET A 839 1.94 -5.21 2.83
N GLY A 840 0.99 -4.54 2.18
CA GLY A 840 -0.45 -4.82 2.28
C GLY A 840 -1.15 -4.27 3.53
N ARG A 841 -0.40 -3.90 4.58
CA ARG A 841 -0.93 -3.26 5.80
C ARG A 841 0.21 -2.63 6.62
N GLN A 842 -0.04 -1.45 7.20
CA GLN A 842 0.88 -0.83 8.14
C GLN A 842 1.05 -1.71 9.39
N ARG A 843 2.30 -2.07 9.73
CA ARG A 843 2.66 -2.88 10.92
C ARG A 843 3.68 -2.12 11.76
N LEU A 844 3.25 -1.57 12.91
CA LEU A 844 4.06 -0.63 13.70
C LEU A 844 5.11 -1.28 14.63
N LEU A 845 5.24 -2.60 14.63
CA LEU A 845 6.25 -3.30 15.43
C LEU A 845 7.67 -2.77 15.19
N LEU A 846 8.00 -2.42 13.93
CA LEU A 846 9.33 -1.98 13.47
C LEU A 846 9.49 -0.46 13.41
N GLU A 847 8.56 0.31 13.99
CA GLU A 847 8.57 1.78 13.95
C GLU A 847 9.88 2.37 14.49
N GLU A 848 10.40 1.81 15.59
CA GLU A 848 11.65 2.22 16.25
C GLU A 848 12.92 1.74 15.52
N ILE A 849 12.77 0.99 14.42
CA ILE A 849 13.90 0.57 13.58
C ILE A 849 14.09 1.60 12.46
N GLU A 850 15.08 2.47 12.65
CA GLU A 850 15.52 3.44 11.64
C GLU A 850 16.18 2.73 10.45
N LEU A 851 15.71 3.02 9.24
CA LEU A 851 16.44 2.71 8.01
C LEU A 851 17.63 3.67 7.94
N GLN A 852 18.84 3.14 7.96
CA GLN A 852 19.99 3.95 7.58
C GLN A 852 19.77 4.36 6.14
N SER A 853 19.62 5.67 5.91
CA SER A 853 19.72 6.26 4.57
C SER A 853 21.03 5.77 3.98
N LEU A 854 20.95 4.88 2.99
CA LEU A 854 22.12 4.43 2.24
C LEU A 854 22.88 5.69 1.79
N SER A 855 24.10 5.84 2.30
CA SER A 855 25.02 6.86 1.87
C SER A 855 25.12 6.85 0.34
N HIS A 856 24.97 8.02 -0.26
CA HIS A 856 25.11 8.32 -1.69
C HIS A 856 26.47 7.86 -2.26
N GLU A 857 26.67 6.55 -2.45
CA GLU A 857 27.83 6.01 -3.17
C GLU A 857 27.41 5.13 -4.37
N GLY A 858 26.11 4.84 -4.54
CA GLY A 858 25.57 4.12 -5.70
C GLY A 858 25.01 5.00 -6.83
N GLN A 859 24.85 6.31 -6.61
CA GLN A 859 24.22 7.22 -7.58
C GLN A 859 25.14 7.67 -8.73
N GLU A 860 26.45 7.40 -8.69
CA GLU A 860 27.34 7.71 -9.81
C GLU A 860 27.24 6.72 -10.99
N GLN A 861 26.61 5.56 -10.82
CA GLN A 861 26.38 4.59 -11.91
C GLN A 861 24.97 4.62 -12.50
N THR A 862 23.97 5.12 -11.77
CA THR A 862 22.53 5.00 -12.13
C THR A 862 22.03 5.98 -13.21
N GLY A 863 22.93 6.62 -13.96
CA GLY A 863 22.60 7.49 -15.11
C GLY A 863 23.50 7.29 -16.32
N GLN A 864 24.52 6.40 -16.23
CA GLN A 864 25.51 6.23 -17.30
C GLN A 864 24.93 5.58 -18.56
N ILE A 865 23.95 4.67 -18.44
CA ILE A 865 23.37 4.00 -19.61
C ILE A 865 22.51 4.96 -20.43
N LEU A 866 21.69 5.80 -19.80
CA LEU A 866 20.92 6.85 -20.46
C LEU A 866 21.81 7.86 -21.19
N GLU A 867 22.91 8.27 -20.56
CA GLU A 867 23.88 9.18 -21.17
C GLU A 867 24.62 8.52 -22.35
N GLN A 868 25.02 7.25 -22.23
CA GLN A 868 25.64 6.47 -23.30
C GLN A 868 24.68 6.24 -24.48
N VAL A 869 23.42 5.91 -24.21
CA VAL A 869 22.39 5.69 -25.22
C VAL A 869 22.03 6.99 -25.93
N ASN A 870 21.95 8.12 -25.22
CA ASN A 870 21.70 9.43 -25.84
C ASN A 870 22.88 9.92 -26.70
N GLN A 871 24.12 9.57 -26.33
CA GLN A 871 25.34 9.92 -27.08
C GLN A 871 25.69 8.95 -28.22
N ALA A 872 25.11 7.74 -28.24
CA ALA A 872 25.35 6.74 -29.27
C ALA A 872 24.64 7.07 -30.60
N SER A 873 25.21 6.57 -31.70
CA SER A 873 24.60 6.66 -33.03
C SER A 873 23.33 5.82 -33.11
N GLU A 874 22.43 6.16 -34.04
CA GLU A 874 21.12 5.51 -34.17
C GLU A 874 21.20 3.99 -34.37
N SER A 875 22.23 3.52 -35.08
CA SER A 875 22.50 2.08 -35.26
C SER A 875 23.05 1.38 -34.01
N GLU A 876 23.63 2.10 -33.06
CA GLU A 876 24.29 1.52 -31.86
C GLU A 876 23.39 1.56 -30.61
N ARG A 877 22.36 2.41 -30.62
CA ARG A 877 21.45 2.61 -29.47
C ARG A 877 20.71 1.35 -29.06
N MET A 878 20.20 0.59 -30.03
CA MET A 878 19.44 -0.64 -29.76
C MET A 878 20.33 -1.73 -29.16
N ASP A 879 21.56 -1.87 -29.65
CA ASP A 879 22.53 -2.85 -29.14
C ASP A 879 22.95 -2.55 -27.69
N LEU A 880 23.09 -1.27 -27.34
CA LEU A 880 23.38 -0.84 -25.96
C LEU A 880 22.22 -1.15 -25.00
N VAL A 881 20.98 -0.92 -25.43
CA VAL A 881 19.79 -1.24 -24.62
C VAL A 881 19.64 -2.75 -24.45
N ILE A 882 19.80 -3.54 -25.52
CA ILE A 882 19.78 -5.00 -25.45
C ILE A 882 20.88 -5.52 -24.50
N GLY A 883 22.11 -5.02 -24.65
CA GLY A 883 23.24 -5.40 -23.79
C GLY A 883 22.99 -5.09 -22.32
N HIS A 884 22.39 -3.94 -22.02
CA HIS A 884 22.05 -3.56 -20.64
C HIS A 884 20.94 -4.43 -20.06
N ILE A 885 19.88 -4.70 -20.83
CA ILE A 885 18.78 -5.57 -20.39
C ILE A 885 19.31 -7.00 -20.17
N GLN A 886 20.23 -7.51 -20.99
CA GLN A 886 20.92 -8.78 -20.77
C GLN A 886 21.67 -8.78 -19.43
N GLN A 887 22.43 -7.73 -19.12
CA GLN A 887 23.14 -7.62 -17.85
C GLN A 887 22.20 -7.58 -16.64
N GLN A 888 21.09 -6.83 -16.72
CA GLN A 888 20.10 -6.80 -15.64
C GLN A 888 19.39 -8.15 -15.48
N THR A 889 19.09 -8.83 -16.59
CA THR A 889 18.50 -10.18 -16.58
C THR A 889 19.42 -11.16 -15.87
N MET A 890 20.73 -11.10 -16.17
CA MET A 890 21.73 -11.92 -15.51
C MET A 890 21.87 -11.62 -14.01
N ARG A 891 21.78 -10.34 -13.61
CA ARG A 891 21.84 -9.93 -12.20
C ARG A 891 20.63 -10.44 -11.41
N VAL A 892 19.44 -10.33 -11.97
CA VAL A 892 18.19 -10.78 -11.32
C VAL A 892 18.13 -12.30 -11.24
N LEU A 893 18.57 -13.00 -12.27
CA LEU A 893 18.55 -14.47 -12.31
C LEU A 893 19.80 -15.13 -11.72
N GLY A 894 20.80 -14.35 -11.29
CA GLY A 894 22.05 -14.86 -10.72
C GLY A 894 22.95 -15.62 -11.73
N LEU A 895 22.84 -15.32 -13.02
CA LEU A 895 23.60 -15.97 -14.10
C LEU A 895 25.03 -15.44 -14.17
N LYS A 896 25.99 -16.31 -14.56
CA LYS A 896 27.40 -15.91 -14.77
C LYS A 896 27.61 -15.35 -16.18
N GLU A 897 28.63 -14.51 -16.41
CA GLU A 897 28.95 -13.91 -17.73
C GLU A 897 29.03 -14.90 -18.91
N ILE A 898 29.42 -16.15 -18.64
CA ILE A 898 29.52 -17.22 -19.65
C ILE A 898 28.11 -17.70 -20.12
N GLN A 899 27.05 -17.31 -19.41
CA GLN A 899 25.66 -17.68 -19.62
C GLN A 899 24.81 -16.48 -20.08
N MET A 900 25.39 -15.57 -20.86
CA MET A 900 24.68 -14.39 -21.34
C MET A 900 23.43 -14.78 -22.15
N PRO A 901 22.22 -14.30 -21.76
CA PRO A 901 20.97 -14.74 -22.37
C PRO A 901 20.84 -14.24 -23.81
N ARG A 902 20.30 -15.09 -24.70
CA ARG A 902 20.00 -14.67 -26.08
C ARG A 902 18.83 -13.69 -26.07
N ALA A 903 18.88 -12.66 -26.93
CA ALA A 903 17.89 -11.58 -26.92
C ALA A 903 16.45 -12.05 -27.25
N GLU A 904 16.33 -13.14 -28.01
CA GLU A 904 15.06 -13.72 -28.47
C GLU A 904 14.48 -14.76 -27.48
N GLN A 905 15.28 -15.24 -26.53
CA GLN A 905 14.84 -16.27 -25.58
C GLN A 905 13.88 -15.67 -24.55
N GLY A 906 12.83 -16.42 -24.20
CA GLY A 906 11.78 -15.94 -23.31
C GLY A 906 12.23 -15.80 -21.86
N PHE A 907 11.82 -14.74 -21.16
CA PHE A 907 12.19 -14.50 -19.76
C PHE A 907 11.74 -15.64 -18.82
N PHE A 908 10.55 -16.20 -19.02
CA PHE A 908 10.04 -17.33 -18.23
C PHE A 908 10.85 -18.62 -18.48
N GLU A 909 11.31 -18.84 -19.72
CA GLU A 909 12.18 -19.98 -20.06
C GLU A 909 13.56 -19.86 -19.40
N MET A 910 14.00 -18.64 -19.09
CA MET A 910 15.22 -18.37 -18.33
C MET A 910 15.04 -18.54 -16.81
N GLY A 911 13.81 -18.81 -16.34
CA GLY A 911 13.49 -18.97 -14.92
C GLY A 911 13.05 -17.68 -14.22
N MET A 912 12.66 -16.64 -14.98
CA MET A 912 12.02 -15.45 -14.40
C MET A 912 10.60 -15.80 -13.96
N ASP A 913 10.25 -15.42 -12.73
CA ASP A 913 8.96 -15.61 -12.08
C ASP A 913 8.30 -14.25 -11.75
N SER A 914 7.10 -14.25 -11.16
CA SER A 914 6.36 -13.02 -10.84
C SER A 914 7.08 -12.10 -9.85
N LEU A 915 7.96 -12.62 -8.99
CA LEU A 915 8.69 -11.80 -8.02
C LEU A 915 9.94 -11.19 -8.66
N THR A 916 10.70 -11.99 -9.40
CA THR A 916 11.89 -11.53 -10.14
C THR A 916 11.54 -10.60 -11.29
N SER A 917 10.34 -10.74 -11.88
CA SER A 917 9.80 -9.79 -12.87
C SER A 917 9.59 -8.38 -12.29
N VAL A 918 9.16 -8.28 -11.03
CA VAL A 918 8.98 -6.99 -10.35
C VAL A 918 10.35 -6.39 -9.99
N GLU A 919 11.29 -7.18 -9.49
CA GLU A 919 12.66 -6.70 -9.23
C GLU A 919 13.36 -6.24 -10.52
N PHE A 920 13.23 -7.03 -11.59
CA PHE A 920 13.74 -6.71 -12.91
C PHE A 920 13.15 -5.41 -13.45
N LYS A 921 11.83 -5.25 -13.33
CA LYS A 921 11.13 -4.00 -13.65
C LYS A 921 11.71 -2.83 -12.85
N THR A 922 11.75 -2.90 -11.52
CA THR A 922 12.24 -1.81 -10.67
C THR A 922 13.68 -1.40 -11.00
N ARG A 923 14.55 -2.36 -11.35
CA ARG A 923 15.92 -2.08 -11.79
C ARG A 923 15.97 -1.36 -13.13
N LEU A 924 15.17 -1.80 -14.11
CA LEU A 924 15.09 -1.14 -15.41
C LEU A 924 14.47 0.28 -15.30
N GLU A 925 13.47 0.48 -14.45
CA GLU A 925 12.89 1.80 -14.17
C GLU A 925 13.92 2.76 -13.56
N ALA A 926 14.77 2.25 -12.65
CA ALA A 926 15.85 3.02 -12.06
C ALA A 926 16.94 3.39 -13.08
N ASP A 927 17.32 2.44 -13.94
CA ASP A 927 18.40 2.62 -14.92
C ASP A 927 18.00 3.48 -16.14
N PHE A 928 16.73 3.41 -16.57
CA PHE A 928 16.20 4.15 -17.72
C PHE A 928 15.33 5.36 -17.34
N HIS A 929 15.19 5.65 -16.05
CA HIS A 929 14.39 6.77 -15.50
C HIS A 929 12.98 6.86 -16.09
N CYS A 930 12.30 5.71 -16.18
CA CYS A 930 10.99 5.60 -16.81
C CYS A 930 10.06 4.66 -16.05
N ALA A 931 8.75 4.82 -16.25
CA ALA A 931 7.76 3.90 -15.69
C ALA A 931 7.50 2.75 -16.67
N LEU A 932 7.59 1.52 -16.18
CA LEU A 932 7.37 0.30 -16.95
C LEU A 932 6.07 -0.40 -16.48
N PRO A 933 5.27 -1.01 -17.38
CA PRO A 933 4.05 -1.73 -17.00
C PRO A 933 4.31 -2.82 -15.97
N THR A 934 3.38 -3.06 -15.04
CA THR A 934 3.47 -4.18 -14.07
C THR A 934 3.44 -5.56 -14.73
N THR A 935 2.93 -5.63 -15.95
CA THR A 935 2.85 -6.79 -16.85
C THR A 935 4.06 -6.89 -17.79
N LEU A 936 5.15 -6.14 -17.54
CA LEU A 936 6.32 -5.99 -18.43
C LEU A 936 6.77 -7.29 -19.12
N VAL A 937 7.02 -8.32 -18.33
CA VAL A 937 7.57 -9.61 -18.80
C VAL A 937 6.51 -10.47 -19.50
N PHE A 938 5.22 -10.16 -19.33
CA PHE A 938 4.11 -10.79 -20.03
C PHE A 938 3.79 -10.11 -21.36
N GLU A 939 3.86 -8.77 -21.40
CA GLU A 939 3.63 -7.98 -22.62
C GLU A 939 4.84 -7.99 -23.56
N PHE A 940 6.05 -8.08 -23.00
CA PHE A 940 7.32 -8.10 -23.72
C PHE A 940 8.12 -9.33 -23.28
N PRO A 941 7.82 -10.51 -23.85
CA PRO A 941 8.23 -11.79 -23.28
C PRO A 941 9.72 -12.11 -23.43
N ASN A 942 10.50 -11.31 -24.16
CA ASN A 942 11.94 -11.48 -24.33
C ASN A 942 12.68 -10.13 -24.36
N ILE A 943 14.00 -10.18 -24.29
CA ILE A 943 14.86 -9.00 -24.20
C ILE A 943 14.72 -8.09 -25.42
N LEU A 944 14.56 -8.65 -26.63
CA LEU A 944 14.41 -7.90 -27.87
C LEU A 944 13.11 -7.07 -27.87
N SER A 945 11.98 -7.70 -27.59
CA SER A 945 10.67 -7.02 -27.52
C SER A 945 10.62 -5.94 -26.43
N LEU A 946 11.31 -6.17 -25.31
CA LEU A 946 11.42 -5.20 -24.22
C LEU A 946 12.33 -4.02 -24.58
N ALA A 947 13.45 -4.27 -25.27
CA ALA A 947 14.34 -3.22 -25.77
C ALA A 947 13.63 -2.30 -26.77
N GLU A 948 12.86 -2.88 -27.70
CA GLU A 948 12.07 -2.09 -28.66
C GLU A 948 11.00 -1.24 -27.98
N TYR A 949 10.33 -1.79 -26.96
CA TYR A 949 9.33 -1.05 -26.19
C TYR A 949 9.94 0.14 -25.45
N ILE A 950 11.09 -0.06 -24.78
CA ILE A 950 11.83 1.01 -24.10
C ILE A 950 12.30 2.06 -25.13
N GLY A 951 12.82 1.62 -26.28
CA GLY A 951 13.21 2.51 -27.37
C GLY A 951 12.07 3.41 -27.87
N ARG A 952 10.93 2.83 -28.23
CA ARG A 952 9.81 3.57 -28.84
C ARG A 952 9.05 4.44 -27.83
N LYS A 953 8.69 3.88 -26.67
CA LYS A 953 7.74 4.52 -25.75
C LYS A 953 8.40 5.42 -24.70
N VAL A 954 9.64 5.11 -24.33
CA VAL A 954 10.37 5.84 -23.29
C VAL A 954 11.38 6.82 -23.89
N MET A 955 12.10 6.40 -24.94
CA MET A 955 13.18 7.19 -25.53
C MET A 955 12.77 7.96 -26.80
N GLY A 956 11.53 7.76 -27.29
CA GLY A 956 11.02 8.43 -28.49
C GLY A 956 11.76 8.06 -29.77
N TRP A 957 12.25 6.83 -29.89
CA TRP A 957 12.85 6.35 -31.14
C TRP A 957 11.76 6.09 -32.17
N ASP A 958 11.53 7.08 -33.03
CA ASP A 958 10.76 6.90 -34.26
C ASP A 958 11.59 6.09 -35.25
N ARG A 959 10.99 5.04 -35.81
CA ARG A 959 11.61 4.27 -36.88
C ARG A 959 11.27 4.95 -38.22
N GLU A 960 11.89 6.08 -38.50
CA GLU A 960 12.08 6.52 -39.89
C GLU A 960 13.47 6.03 -40.33
N ASP A 961 13.56 5.49 -41.55
CA ASP A 961 14.80 5.00 -42.21
C ASP A 961 15.25 3.54 -41.98
N ALA A 962 14.32 2.58 -41.98
CA ALA A 962 14.65 1.16 -42.26
C ALA A 962 13.80 0.49 -43.36
N GLU A 963 13.01 1.26 -44.11
CA GLU A 963 12.28 0.76 -45.30
C GLU A 963 12.93 1.14 -46.65
N GLU A 964 13.88 2.08 -46.68
CA GLU A 964 14.55 2.46 -47.95
C GLU A 964 15.88 1.71 -48.24
N MET A 965 16.40 0.90 -47.32
CA MET A 965 17.59 0.04 -47.57
C MET A 965 17.26 -1.45 -47.80
N SER A 966 16.01 -1.88 -47.63
CA SER A 966 15.54 -3.25 -47.91
C SER A 966 14.78 -3.40 -49.23
N GLN A 967 14.48 -2.29 -49.94
CA GLN A 967 13.85 -2.31 -51.27
C GLN A 967 14.81 -2.45 -52.46
N SER A 968 16.04 -2.90 -52.23
CA SER A 968 16.96 -3.31 -53.30
C SER A 968 17.43 -4.74 -53.11
N GLY A 969 16.51 -5.68 -53.36
CA GLY A 969 16.83 -7.07 -53.66
C GLY A 969 16.38 -8.07 -52.60
N SER A 970 15.11 -8.50 -52.67
CA SER A 970 14.66 -9.87 -52.37
C SER A 970 13.13 -10.08 -52.43
N ASN A 971 12.33 -9.08 -52.82
CA ASN A 971 10.87 -9.25 -53.02
C ASN A 971 10.48 -9.64 -54.46
N GLN A 972 11.15 -10.64 -55.04
CA GLN A 972 10.70 -11.24 -56.32
C GLN A 972 10.58 -12.77 -56.28
N LEU A 973 10.71 -13.40 -55.11
CA LEU A 973 10.62 -14.86 -54.98
C LEU A 973 9.60 -15.37 -53.95
N LEU A 974 8.97 -14.50 -53.15
CA LEU A 974 8.02 -14.92 -52.10
C LEU A 974 6.54 -14.62 -52.40
N GLU A 975 6.24 -13.83 -53.43
CA GLU A 975 4.85 -13.60 -53.88
C GLU A 975 4.33 -14.68 -54.87
N GLN A 976 5.11 -15.73 -55.15
CA GLN A 976 4.67 -16.86 -56.00
C GLN A 976 4.40 -18.17 -55.25
N GLU A 977 4.67 -18.26 -53.94
CA GLU A 977 4.46 -19.52 -53.17
C GLU A 977 3.34 -19.44 -52.12
N MET A 978 2.71 -18.29 -51.88
CA MET A 978 1.61 -18.13 -50.91
C MET A 978 0.20 -18.13 -51.49
N GLU A 979 0.03 -18.51 -52.77
CA GLU A 979 -1.29 -18.63 -53.41
C GLU A 979 -1.81 -20.08 -53.53
N GLU A 980 -1.13 -21.09 -52.97
CA GLU A 980 -1.50 -22.51 -53.17
C GLU A 980 -1.94 -23.32 -51.93
N LEU A 981 -2.04 -22.77 -50.72
CA LEU A 981 -2.46 -23.55 -49.54
C LEU A 981 -3.46 -22.80 -48.64
N THR A 982 -4.67 -22.59 -49.15
CA THR A 982 -5.87 -22.40 -48.32
C THR A 982 -6.82 -23.55 -48.56
N VAL A 983 -6.77 -24.58 -47.71
CA VAL A 983 -7.86 -25.54 -47.57
C VAL A 983 -8.80 -25.00 -46.50
N ASP A 984 -10.06 -24.78 -46.89
CA ASP A 984 -11.12 -24.21 -46.08
C ASP A 984 -11.56 -25.23 -45.01
N VAL A 985 -11.09 -25.05 -43.77
CA VAL A 985 -11.30 -25.97 -42.62
C VAL A 985 -12.77 -26.03 -42.18
N GLY A 986 -13.66 -25.25 -42.80
CA GLY A 986 -15.09 -25.24 -42.51
C GLY A 986 -15.92 -26.42 -43.04
N GLN A 987 -15.34 -27.38 -43.79
CA GLN A 987 -16.12 -28.46 -44.45
C GLN A 987 -15.63 -29.90 -44.23
N LEU A 988 -14.66 -30.14 -43.34
CA LEU A 988 -14.15 -31.50 -43.10
C LEU A 988 -15.00 -32.25 -42.06
N SER A 989 -15.27 -33.54 -42.30
CA SER A 989 -15.91 -34.42 -41.33
C SER A 989 -14.95 -34.79 -40.19
N GLU A 990 -15.47 -35.13 -39.00
CA GLU A 990 -14.64 -35.53 -37.84
C GLU A 990 -13.63 -36.63 -38.18
N GLN A 991 -14.01 -37.56 -39.06
CA GLN A 991 -13.14 -38.65 -39.52
C GLN A 991 -11.94 -38.16 -40.36
N GLU A 992 -12.15 -37.15 -41.21
CA GLU A 992 -11.11 -36.58 -42.07
C GLU A 992 -10.17 -35.66 -41.27
N MET A 993 -10.66 -35.06 -40.19
CA MET A 993 -9.85 -34.30 -39.24
C MET A 993 -8.95 -35.22 -38.41
N GLU A 994 -9.47 -36.36 -37.96
CA GLU A 994 -8.67 -37.39 -37.27
C GLU A 994 -7.56 -37.96 -38.17
N ASP A 995 -7.85 -38.20 -39.45
CA ASP A 995 -6.85 -38.71 -40.40
C ASP A 995 -5.73 -37.67 -40.67
N LEU A 996 -6.07 -36.39 -40.78
CA LEU A 996 -5.09 -35.29 -40.95
C LEU A 996 -4.22 -35.10 -39.70
N ILE A 997 -4.82 -35.15 -38.51
CA ILE A 997 -4.09 -35.04 -37.24
C ILE A 997 -3.17 -36.26 -37.05
N ASN A 998 -3.64 -37.47 -37.34
CA ASN A 998 -2.81 -38.67 -37.26
C ASN A 998 -1.66 -38.66 -38.28
N GLN A 999 -1.86 -38.03 -39.44
CA GLN A 999 -0.83 -37.90 -40.46
C GLN A 999 0.24 -36.87 -40.06
N GLU A 1000 -0.13 -35.73 -39.47
CA GLU A 1000 0.81 -34.77 -38.88
C GLU A 1000 1.56 -35.34 -37.66
N TRP A 1001 0.89 -36.14 -36.83
CA TRP A 1001 1.51 -36.79 -35.66
C TRP A 1001 2.53 -37.85 -36.08
N ALA A 1002 2.28 -38.56 -37.20
CA ALA A 1002 3.23 -39.48 -37.80
C ALA A 1002 4.46 -38.76 -38.39
N GLU A 1003 4.30 -37.54 -38.93
CA GLU A 1003 5.41 -36.70 -39.40
C GLU A 1003 6.24 -36.11 -38.25
N LEU A 1004 5.63 -35.91 -37.08
CA LEU A 1004 6.28 -35.44 -35.85
C LEU A 1004 6.89 -36.56 -34.99
N GLY A 1005 6.72 -37.83 -35.38
CA GLY A 1005 7.43 -38.97 -34.79
C GLY A 1005 6.99 -39.35 -33.36
N LEU A 1006 5.78 -39.00 -32.96
CA LEU A 1006 5.20 -39.39 -31.67
C LEU A 1006 4.25 -40.57 -31.88
N GLU A 1007 4.68 -41.79 -31.55
CA GLU A 1007 3.79 -42.95 -31.49
C GLU A 1007 2.92 -42.88 -30.22
N ASN A 1008 1.62 -43.09 -30.38
CA ASN A 1008 0.64 -43.18 -29.30
C ASN A 1008 0.88 -44.46 -28.46
N ASP A 1009 1.17 -44.30 -27.17
CA ASP A 1009 0.79 -45.26 -26.13
C ASP A 1009 -0.31 -44.60 -25.28
N GLU A 1010 -1.43 -45.33 -25.15
CA GLU A 1010 -2.80 -44.93 -24.70
C GLU A 1010 -2.97 -43.80 -23.68
#